data_AF-A0A846AMK2-F1
#
_entry.id   AF-A0A846AMK2-F1
#
_cell.length_a   1.000
_cell.length_b   1.000
_cell.length_c   1.000
_cell.angle_alpha   90.00
_cell.angle_beta   90.00
_cell.angle_gamma   90.00
#
_symmetry.space_group_name_H-M   'P 1'
#
loop_
_entity.id
_entity.type
_entity.pdbx_description
1 polymer ?
#
loop_
_entity_poly.entity_id
_entity_poly.type
_entity_poly.pdbx_seq_one_letter_code
_entity_poly.pdbx_strand_id
1 'polypeptide(L)'
;MPYSQYWLIQYQDKSCFIFLQFFSYGWEIDGGSLQGIPKTSKSAKETTLLAIFPVGSTPDDLKEISKAVGEAKVTKVLTAKSKVEITPAQGDLDENQSYWAVITSLPIEKLKVYIEGNLTEEEGINLAKQALEEINSGQKSLYVEQVEDSTEAGYTLLVDKGQYLITQGETPVVAPIPKKPGYSKNAAGEAIQALEAIARWTNILNLKSAKSSIKPTDVEMEITTYGYEDEEGEITVAEDSDKSLSTNSEYYLEYKYENGEWKRPVIKLKLTNHSNQKLFCAVLSLSSDYSIEPRIHFYPDPENPEEYEKSTIALAGANSNERNTFESFVFVEIPEDFLENGITEIKDVLKLIVSKTDFNADLLQQEGLEPPQPTRAVPGGTLESLMQQVSTRAAARSRKKIDDWITKEVAVTVVKPRDAEQLQSDRNAKLMNGLVEVQSHPSLQAKVTLTTVSQTTRSVGNVVTPPLLREEPGAIESFQFTTSRNSDPGLAAVELFNVNDVNLVTKDAPLKLIVDQTLEEDEYILPISHDGEFFLPLGYGAKQGEQTEISLERLPKPTTSSRSLDGSIKIFFKKLRGQKLGTSYEYPILASAEVKQENNREKVIYEKNIEEVKKQVDSAQKIVLYIHGIIGDTESMVGSVQRAKVEINGEKRPLRELYDLVLTFDYENLQTTIEENAQLLKKRLETVGLGANHGKELHIVAHSMGGLVSRWFIEQEGGNEVVQHLVMLGTPNGGSPWPQVQELAFVMLNFGLNKIPTMAWPAKVVADMGAKSLQFIEANDNSLDQMQPDSEFITKLAENPDPHVRYSIISGDRSMPTSKKQSKFLEKFKAKLFDNVVTNSFIDGLVFGTEPNDIAVHLANIKKVSSDRSPQPRILPDVACDHLTYFTSEAGLKALVDALEE
;
A
#
# COMPACT_ATOMS: atom_id res chain seq x y z
N MET A 1 -22.82 -62.92 -10.71
CA MET A 1 -21.54 -63.30 -11.34
C MET A 1 -20.50 -62.30 -10.87
N PRO A 2 -19.38 -62.73 -10.25
CA PRO A 2 -18.88 -62.04 -9.06
C PRO A 2 -17.48 -61.46 -9.24
N TYR A 3 -17.37 -60.14 -9.09
CA TYR A 3 -16.19 -59.48 -8.50
C TYR A 3 -16.71 -58.36 -7.58
N SER A 4 -17.47 -58.77 -6.58
CA SER A 4 -17.90 -57.95 -5.44
C SER A 4 -17.56 -58.72 -4.18
N GLN A 5 -16.51 -58.28 -3.47
CA GLN A 5 -16.08 -58.63 -2.10
C GLN A 5 -14.55 -58.72 -2.10
N TYR A 6 -13.85 -57.62 -1.80
CA TYR A 6 -12.53 -57.55 -1.14
C TYR A 6 -12.10 -56.07 -1.07
N TRP A 7 -12.88 -55.21 -0.37
CA TRP A 7 -12.46 -53.82 -0.08
C TRP A 7 -12.79 -53.38 1.36
N LEU A 8 -12.94 -54.34 2.27
CA LEU A 8 -13.10 -54.08 3.70
C LEU A 8 -12.11 -54.97 4.46
N ILE A 9 -10.83 -54.65 4.33
CA ILE A 9 -9.86 -54.94 5.39
C ILE A 9 -9.68 -53.63 6.13
N GLN A 10 -10.14 -53.60 7.39
CA GLN A 10 -9.90 -52.52 8.34
C GLN A 10 -8.39 -52.45 8.63
N TYR A 11 -7.67 -51.60 7.91
CA TYR A 11 -6.42 -51.03 8.41
C TYR A 11 -6.72 -49.60 8.85
N GLN A 12 -6.56 -49.34 10.15
CA GLN A 12 -6.82 -48.06 10.81
C GLN A 12 -5.82 -46.94 10.44
N ASP A 13 -4.94 -47.16 9.45
CA ASP A 13 -3.84 -46.25 9.14
C ASP A 13 -3.69 -46.01 7.63
N LYS A 14 -4.79 -45.65 6.95
CA LYS A 14 -4.77 -45.22 5.52
C LYS A 14 -3.96 -43.93 5.29
N SER A 15 -3.38 -43.35 6.34
CA SER A 15 -2.74 -42.03 6.36
C SER A 15 -1.37 -41.97 5.67
N CYS A 16 -0.64 -43.08 5.52
CA CYS A 16 0.80 -43.05 5.22
C CYS A 16 1.23 -43.60 3.85
N PHE A 17 0.31 -44.08 3.01
CA PHE A 17 0.66 -44.70 1.72
C PHE A 17 -0.24 -44.24 0.57
N ILE A 18 0.24 -44.48 -0.64
CA ILE A 18 -0.39 -44.14 -1.93
C ILE A 18 -0.58 -45.45 -2.70
N PHE A 19 -1.74 -45.68 -3.30
CA PHE A 19 -1.97 -46.84 -4.16
C PHE A 19 -1.32 -46.65 -5.52
N LEU A 20 -0.61 -47.68 -5.98
CA LEU A 20 -0.02 -47.79 -7.31
C LEU A 20 -0.73 -48.91 -8.08
N GLN A 21 -1.20 -48.62 -9.30
CA GLN A 21 -1.90 -49.56 -10.18
C GLN A 21 -1.49 -49.38 -11.64
N PHE A 22 -1.50 -50.47 -12.40
CA PHE A 22 -1.29 -50.43 -13.84
C PHE A 22 -2.63 -50.27 -14.59
N PHE A 23 -2.63 -49.39 -15.59
CA PHE A 23 -3.75 -49.21 -16.52
C PHE A 23 -3.25 -49.42 -17.95
N SER A 24 -4.18 -49.56 -18.91
CA SER A 24 -3.88 -49.76 -20.35
C SER A 24 -2.90 -48.76 -20.99
N TYR A 25 -2.63 -47.63 -20.32
CA TYR A 25 -1.76 -46.55 -20.78
C TYR A 25 -0.59 -46.27 -19.82
N GLY A 26 -0.29 -47.18 -18.88
CA GLY A 26 0.85 -47.12 -17.95
C GLY A 26 0.47 -47.15 -16.46
N TRP A 27 1.50 -47.08 -15.62
CA TRP A 27 1.36 -47.04 -14.15
C TRP A 27 0.88 -45.68 -13.64
N GLU A 28 -0.07 -45.69 -12.70
CA GLU A 28 -0.60 -44.51 -12.04
C GLU A 28 -0.65 -44.67 -10.51
N ILE A 29 -0.44 -43.56 -9.81
CA ILE A 29 -0.65 -43.45 -8.37
C ILE A 29 -1.89 -42.61 -8.04
N ASP A 30 -2.57 -42.93 -6.94
CA ASP A 30 -3.72 -42.17 -6.41
C ASP A 30 -3.32 -40.93 -5.58
N GLY A 31 -2.26 -40.26 -6.01
CA GLY A 31 -1.79 -38.98 -5.47
C GLY A 31 -1.55 -37.99 -6.60
N GLY A 32 -2.20 -36.84 -6.54
CA GLY A 32 -2.01 -35.71 -7.45
C GLY A 32 -1.68 -34.42 -6.69
N SER A 33 -1.86 -33.27 -7.35
CA SER A 33 -1.59 -31.98 -6.72
C SER A 33 -2.47 -31.70 -5.49
N LEU A 34 -3.70 -32.22 -5.45
CA LEU A 34 -4.57 -32.13 -4.26
C LEU A 34 -4.05 -32.93 -3.06
N GLN A 35 -3.22 -33.94 -3.30
CA GLN A 35 -2.62 -34.81 -2.28
C GLN A 35 -1.17 -34.40 -1.97
N GLY A 36 -0.77 -33.18 -2.35
CA GLY A 36 0.54 -32.63 -2.02
C GLY A 36 1.70 -33.13 -2.89
N ILE A 37 1.44 -33.78 -4.03
CA ILE A 37 2.52 -34.10 -4.99
C ILE A 37 2.81 -32.85 -5.83
N PRO A 38 4.01 -32.25 -5.72
CA PRO A 38 4.37 -31.04 -6.45
C PRO A 38 4.43 -31.31 -7.96
N LYS A 39 3.99 -30.35 -8.76
CA LYS A 39 4.01 -30.46 -10.23
C LYS A 39 5.46 -30.57 -10.72
N THR A 40 5.68 -31.42 -11.70
CA THR A 40 6.99 -31.55 -12.36
C THR A 40 7.27 -30.29 -13.19
N SER A 41 8.32 -29.54 -12.87
CA SER A 41 8.82 -28.48 -13.77
C SER A 41 9.36 -29.11 -15.06
N LYS A 42 9.11 -28.46 -16.21
CA LYS A 42 9.64 -28.91 -17.52
C LYS A 42 11.16 -28.86 -17.60
N SER A 43 11.82 -28.04 -16.77
CA SER A 43 13.29 -27.85 -16.74
C SER A 43 13.99 -28.68 -15.65
N ALA A 44 13.26 -29.26 -14.69
CA ALA A 44 13.85 -29.95 -13.55
C ALA A 44 14.18 -31.42 -13.85
N LYS A 45 15.42 -31.83 -13.57
CA LYS A 45 15.80 -33.26 -13.50
C LYS A 45 15.24 -33.94 -12.24
N GLU A 46 14.83 -33.17 -11.24
CA GLU A 46 14.25 -33.64 -9.98
C GLU A 46 12.73 -33.81 -10.09
N THR A 47 12.21 -34.90 -9.52
CA THR A 47 10.78 -35.21 -9.45
C THR A 47 10.50 -36.03 -8.20
N THR A 48 9.23 -36.24 -7.86
CA THR A 48 8.85 -37.08 -6.73
C THR A 48 9.23 -38.53 -6.99
N LEU A 49 9.94 -39.13 -6.04
CA LEU A 49 10.27 -40.55 -6.02
C LEU A 49 9.50 -41.26 -4.91
N LEU A 50 9.07 -42.49 -5.20
CA LEU A 50 8.36 -43.33 -4.23
C LEU A 50 9.00 -44.72 -4.17
N ALA A 51 9.12 -45.28 -2.97
CA ALA A 51 9.42 -46.69 -2.78
C ALA A 51 8.13 -47.52 -2.90
N ILE A 52 8.19 -48.64 -3.62
CA ILE A 52 7.05 -49.51 -3.93
C ILE A 52 7.09 -50.74 -3.03
N PHE A 53 5.96 -51.10 -2.45
CA PHE A 53 5.80 -52.23 -1.54
C PHE A 53 4.59 -53.10 -1.93
N PRO A 54 4.63 -54.42 -1.64
CA PRO A 54 3.46 -55.28 -1.80
C PRO A 54 2.27 -54.81 -0.95
N VAL A 55 1.04 -54.97 -1.44
CA VAL A 55 -0.16 -54.75 -0.62
C VAL A 55 -0.18 -55.74 0.54
N GLY A 56 -0.40 -55.24 1.76
CA GLY A 56 -0.39 -56.05 2.98
C GLY A 56 0.94 -56.05 3.73
N SER A 57 1.95 -55.32 3.26
CA SER A 57 3.14 -54.99 4.05
C SER A 57 2.76 -54.43 5.42
N THR A 58 3.53 -54.72 6.46
CA THR A 58 3.25 -54.13 7.79
C THR A 58 3.67 -52.66 7.82
N PRO A 59 3.14 -51.83 8.75
CA PRO A 59 3.60 -50.46 8.92
C PRO A 59 5.10 -50.32 9.17
N ASP A 60 5.75 -51.35 9.72
CA ASP A 60 7.20 -51.35 9.93
C ASP A 60 7.97 -51.73 8.65
N ASP A 61 7.40 -52.59 7.80
CA ASP A 61 7.96 -52.88 6.48
C ASP A 61 7.96 -51.63 5.59
N LEU A 62 6.89 -50.83 5.65
CA LEU A 62 6.76 -49.58 4.91
C LEU A 62 7.77 -48.50 5.32
N LYS A 63 8.46 -48.68 6.46
CA LYS A 63 9.51 -47.76 6.92
C LYS A 63 10.90 -48.17 6.45
N GLU A 64 11.09 -49.39 5.95
CA GLU A 64 12.41 -49.92 5.56
C GLU A 64 12.55 -49.95 4.03
N ILE A 65 13.33 -49.01 3.48
CA ILE A 65 13.53 -48.88 2.02
C ILE A 65 14.09 -50.17 1.40
N SER A 66 14.89 -50.94 2.14
CA SER A 66 15.43 -52.23 1.70
C SER A 66 14.36 -53.30 1.42
N LYS A 67 13.14 -53.14 1.92
CA LYS A 67 12.00 -54.03 1.66
C LYS A 67 11.17 -53.62 0.44
N ALA A 68 11.51 -52.50 -0.21
CA ALA A 68 10.83 -52.06 -1.41
C ALA A 68 11.12 -53.00 -2.60
N VAL A 69 10.08 -53.30 -3.39
CA VAL A 69 10.15 -54.13 -4.60
C VAL A 69 10.49 -53.31 -5.87
N GLY A 70 10.53 -51.98 -5.74
CA GLY A 70 10.92 -51.08 -6.82
C GLY A 70 10.82 -49.61 -6.40
N GLU A 71 11.14 -48.72 -7.34
CA GLU A 71 11.01 -47.27 -7.21
C GLU A 71 10.06 -46.76 -8.30
N ALA A 72 9.16 -45.84 -7.94
CA ALA A 72 8.30 -45.13 -8.87
C ALA A 72 8.76 -43.68 -8.98
N LYS A 73 9.00 -43.23 -10.21
CA LYS A 73 9.35 -41.85 -10.55
C LYS A 73 8.12 -41.15 -11.14
N VAL A 74 7.67 -40.06 -10.52
CA VAL A 74 6.54 -39.28 -11.05
C VAL A 74 6.94 -38.58 -12.35
N THR A 75 6.17 -38.78 -13.41
CA THR A 75 6.42 -38.18 -14.74
C THR A 75 5.38 -37.13 -15.12
N LYS A 76 4.18 -37.21 -14.55
CA LYS A 76 3.12 -36.22 -14.77
C LYS A 76 2.18 -36.16 -13.58
N VAL A 77 1.99 -34.96 -13.02
CA VAL A 77 1.04 -34.72 -11.93
C VAL A 77 -0.29 -34.23 -12.49
N LEU A 78 -1.39 -34.90 -12.12
CA LEU A 78 -2.76 -34.46 -12.36
C LEU A 78 -3.40 -34.02 -11.03
N THR A 79 -4.66 -33.58 -11.07
CA THR A 79 -5.34 -33.03 -9.90
C THR A 79 -5.44 -34.02 -8.73
N ALA A 80 -5.85 -35.27 -9.00
CA ALA A 80 -6.07 -36.30 -7.96
C ALA A 80 -5.22 -37.57 -8.15
N LYS A 81 -4.46 -37.66 -9.23
CA LYS A 81 -3.64 -38.82 -9.62
C LYS A 81 -2.33 -38.34 -10.25
N SER A 82 -1.34 -39.23 -10.37
CA SER A 82 -0.12 -38.95 -11.13
C SER A 82 0.31 -40.17 -11.94
N LYS A 83 0.91 -39.91 -13.10
CA LYS A 83 1.57 -40.95 -13.90
C LYS A 83 2.99 -41.17 -13.39
N VAL A 84 3.42 -42.42 -13.38
CA VAL A 84 4.75 -42.81 -12.90
C VAL A 84 5.46 -43.73 -13.88
N GLU A 85 6.79 -43.69 -13.85
CA GLU A 85 7.69 -44.64 -14.48
C GLU A 85 8.32 -45.51 -13.39
N ILE A 86 8.33 -46.83 -13.59
CA ILE A 86 8.77 -47.78 -12.57
C ILE A 86 10.18 -48.25 -12.87
N THR A 87 11.04 -48.26 -11.85
CA THR A 87 12.34 -48.93 -11.86
C THR A 87 12.28 -50.09 -10.86
N PRO A 88 12.11 -51.35 -11.32
CA PRO A 88 12.00 -52.50 -10.41
C PRO A 88 13.32 -52.81 -9.70
N ALA A 89 13.24 -53.31 -8.46
CA ALA A 89 14.40 -53.74 -7.70
C ALA A 89 14.79 -55.20 -8.02
N GLN A 90 13.80 -56.07 -8.23
CA GLN A 90 13.97 -57.48 -8.61
C GLN A 90 12.75 -57.97 -9.42
N GLY A 91 12.96 -58.31 -10.70
CA GLY A 91 11.89 -58.76 -11.60
C GLY A 91 10.86 -57.67 -11.93
N ASP A 92 10.12 -57.83 -13.02
CA ASP A 92 9.07 -56.88 -13.38
C ASP A 92 7.90 -56.95 -12.38
N LEU A 93 7.25 -55.81 -12.12
CA LEU A 93 6.01 -55.78 -11.32
C LEU A 93 4.84 -56.38 -12.11
N ASP A 94 3.99 -57.15 -11.43
CA ASP A 94 2.80 -57.75 -12.04
C ASP A 94 1.74 -56.68 -12.30
N GLU A 95 1.45 -56.42 -13.57
CA GLU A 95 0.47 -55.43 -14.03
C GLU A 95 -0.96 -55.72 -13.56
N ASN A 96 -1.27 -56.95 -13.11
CA ASN A 96 -2.58 -57.29 -12.57
C ASN A 96 -2.70 -57.06 -11.06
N GLN A 97 -1.61 -56.66 -10.40
CA GLN A 97 -1.57 -56.42 -8.96
C GLN A 97 -1.54 -54.93 -8.63
N SER A 98 -2.08 -54.60 -7.46
CA SER A 98 -1.91 -53.29 -6.86
C SER A 98 -0.75 -53.30 -5.89
N TYR A 99 -0.11 -52.15 -5.72
CA TYR A 99 1.01 -51.95 -4.80
C TYR A 99 0.75 -50.75 -3.90
N TRP A 100 1.47 -50.68 -2.79
CA TRP A 100 1.57 -49.48 -1.96
C TRP A 100 2.85 -48.72 -2.33
N ALA A 101 2.78 -47.40 -2.30
CA ALA A 101 3.89 -46.51 -2.61
C ALA A 101 4.02 -45.45 -1.52
N VAL A 102 5.26 -45.17 -1.12
CA VAL A 102 5.57 -44.19 -0.08
C VAL A 102 6.61 -43.21 -0.59
N ILE A 103 6.38 -41.91 -0.39
CA ILE A 103 7.25 -40.84 -0.89
C ILE A 103 8.62 -40.95 -0.20
N THR A 104 9.69 -41.00 -1.00
CA THR A 104 11.08 -41.07 -0.52
C THR A 104 11.89 -39.82 -0.88
N SER A 105 11.44 -39.05 -1.87
CA SER A 105 12.03 -37.77 -2.25
C SER A 105 10.96 -36.87 -2.87
N LEU A 106 11.02 -35.58 -2.55
CA LEU A 106 10.22 -34.53 -3.18
C LEU A 106 11.17 -33.63 -3.99
N PRO A 107 10.74 -33.13 -5.16
CA PRO A 107 11.48 -32.10 -5.86
C PRO A 107 11.42 -30.82 -5.04
N ILE A 108 12.52 -30.08 -4.98
CA ILE A 108 12.56 -28.78 -4.34
C ILE A 108 12.53 -27.73 -5.45
N GLU A 109 11.60 -26.79 -5.38
CA GLU A 109 11.47 -25.78 -6.42
C GLU A 109 12.68 -24.82 -6.43
N LYS A 110 13.08 -24.40 -7.64
CA LYS A 110 14.04 -23.32 -7.79
C LYS A 110 13.33 -21.99 -7.60
N LEU A 111 13.99 -21.02 -6.98
CA LEU A 111 13.51 -19.67 -6.91
C LEU A 111 13.53 -19.06 -8.31
N LYS A 112 12.36 -18.73 -8.84
CA LYS A 112 12.22 -18.06 -10.12
C LYS A 112 12.50 -16.58 -9.95
N VAL A 113 13.49 -16.07 -10.69
CA VAL A 113 13.95 -14.68 -10.62
C VAL A 113 13.87 -14.03 -11.99
N TYR A 114 13.28 -12.84 -12.07
CA TYR A 114 13.37 -11.98 -13.24
C TYR A 114 14.53 -11.01 -13.06
N ILE A 115 15.38 -10.83 -14.06
CA ILE A 115 16.48 -9.85 -14.02
C ILE A 115 16.01 -8.62 -14.80
N GLU A 116 15.80 -7.52 -14.09
CA GLU A 116 15.30 -6.27 -14.65
C GLU A 116 16.40 -5.22 -14.67
N GLY A 117 16.50 -4.48 -15.77
CA GLY A 117 17.39 -3.34 -15.91
C GLY A 117 17.14 -2.63 -17.24
N ASN A 118 17.45 -1.35 -17.31
CA ASN A 118 17.31 -0.59 -18.55
C ASN A 118 18.54 -0.79 -19.47
N LEU A 119 18.49 -0.24 -20.68
CA LEU A 119 19.60 -0.35 -21.65
C LEU A 119 20.92 0.29 -21.18
N THR A 120 20.88 1.21 -20.22
CA THR A 120 22.10 1.86 -19.69
C THR A 120 22.81 1.01 -18.65
N GLU A 121 22.19 -0.04 -18.12
CA GLU A 121 22.73 -0.92 -17.08
C GLU A 121 23.20 -2.29 -17.63
N GLU A 122 23.52 -2.37 -18.93
CA GLU A 122 23.87 -3.63 -19.62
C GLU A 122 25.04 -4.38 -18.97
N GLU A 123 26.04 -3.67 -18.44
CA GLU A 123 27.17 -4.26 -17.73
C GLU A 123 26.72 -5.07 -16.51
N GLY A 124 25.88 -4.49 -15.66
CA GLY A 124 25.36 -5.14 -14.46
C GLY A 124 24.47 -6.35 -14.80
N ILE A 125 23.62 -6.23 -15.81
CA ILE A 125 22.76 -7.32 -16.27
C ILE A 125 23.61 -8.52 -16.74
N ASN A 126 24.64 -8.25 -17.54
CA ASN A 126 25.53 -9.30 -18.05
C ASN A 126 26.33 -9.98 -16.93
N LEU A 127 26.82 -9.21 -15.95
CA LEU A 127 27.51 -9.77 -14.78
C LEU A 127 26.59 -10.63 -13.91
N ALA A 128 25.34 -10.22 -13.69
CA ALA A 128 24.35 -11.00 -12.95
C ALA A 128 24.01 -12.32 -13.67
N LYS A 129 23.78 -12.28 -14.98
CA LYS A 129 23.54 -13.48 -15.80
C LYS A 129 24.74 -14.42 -15.79
N GLN A 130 25.95 -13.89 -15.92
CA GLN A 130 27.17 -14.69 -15.84
C GLN A 130 27.33 -15.32 -14.46
N ALA A 131 27.10 -14.57 -13.38
CA ALA A 131 27.15 -15.09 -12.02
C ALA A 131 26.17 -16.26 -11.84
N LEU A 132 24.94 -16.15 -12.34
CA LEU A 132 23.93 -17.21 -12.26
C LEU A 132 24.37 -18.51 -12.97
N GLU A 133 25.09 -18.40 -14.08
CA GLU A 133 25.58 -19.54 -14.87
C GLU A 133 26.90 -20.14 -14.32
N GLU A 134 27.65 -19.43 -13.47
CA GLU A 134 28.98 -19.84 -13.00
C GLU A 134 29.08 -20.07 -11.48
N ILE A 135 28.07 -19.70 -10.67
CA ILE A 135 28.17 -19.65 -9.19
C ILE A 135 28.57 -20.98 -8.54
N ASN A 136 28.19 -22.11 -9.13
CA ASN A 136 28.49 -23.44 -8.60
C ASN A 136 29.76 -24.02 -9.26
N SER A 137 30.93 -23.43 -8.98
CA SER A 137 32.23 -23.87 -9.54
C SER A 137 32.25 -23.95 -11.08
N GLY A 138 31.69 -22.94 -11.75
CA GLY A 138 31.55 -22.89 -13.22
C GLY A 138 30.31 -23.61 -13.76
N GLN A 139 29.33 -23.90 -12.89
CA GLN A 139 28.02 -24.43 -13.27
C GLN A 139 26.89 -23.51 -12.78
N LYS A 140 25.75 -23.61 -13.47
CA LYS A 140 24.53 -22.87 -13.15
C LYS A 140 24.04 -23.12 -11.73
N SER A 141 23.45 -22.09 -11.13
CA SER A 141 22.81 -22.18 -9.82
C SER A 141 21.86 -23.39 -9.70
N LEU A 142 21.98 -24.08 -8.57
CA LEU A 142 21.10 -25.18 -8.21
C LEU A 142 19.82 -24.70 -7.53
N TYR A 143 19.80 -23.45 -7.04
CA TYR A 143 18.71 -22.89 -6.24
C TYR A 143 17.87 -21.89 -7.01
N VAL A 144 18.45 -21.18 -7.98
CA VAL A 144 17.82 -20.06 -8.68
C VAL A 144 17.67 -20.39 -10.17
N GLU A 145 16.56 -19.97 -10.76
CA GLU A 145 16.27 -20.08 -12.19
C GLU A 145 15.80 -18.71 -12.71
N GLN A 146 16.47 -18.20 -13.74
CA GLN A 146 16.01 -17.00 -14.44
C GLN A 146 14.76 -17.32 -15.26
N VAL A 147 13.76 -16.45 -15.18
CA VAL A 147 12.60 -16.44 -16.09
C VAL A 147 12.61 -15.19 -16.97
N GLU A 148 11.99 -15.29 -18.14
CA GLU A 148 11.87 -14.17 -19.10
C GLU A 148 10.62 -13.33 -18.88
N ASP A 149 9.61 -13.88 -18.19
CA ASP A 149 8.35 -13.20 -17.86
C ASP A 149 8.32 -12.86 -16.37
N SER A 150 8.19 -11.58 -16.05
CA SER A 150 8.15 -11.10 -14.66
C SER A 150 6.96 -11.65 -13.88
N THR A 151 5.86 -12.02 -14.55
CA THR A 151 4.67 -12.61 -13.91
C THR A 151 4.90 -14.05 -13.44
N GLU A 152 5.94 -14.72 -13.93
CA GLU A 152 6.34 -16.04 -13.46
C GLU A 152 7.35 -16.00 -12.31
N ALA A 153 7.94 -14.84 -12.03
CA ALA A 153 8.99 -14.68 -11.03
C ALA A 153 8.41 -14.52 -9.62
N GLY A 154 9.05 -15.15 -8.64
CA GLY A 154 8.76 -14.88 -7.23
C GLY A 154 9.48 -13.63 -6.71
N TYR A 155 10.62 -13.29 -7.34
CA TYR A 155 11.48 -12.17 -7.00
C TYR A 155 12.05 -11.52 -8.26
N THR A 156 12.36 -10.24 -8.18
CA THR A 156 13.07 -9.50 -9.23
C THR A 156 14.45 -9.11 -8.73
N LEU A 157 15.47 -9.29 -9.57
CA LEU A 157 16.79 -8.72 -9.39
C LEU A 157 16.87 -7.45 -10.24
N LEU A 158 16.61 -6.30 -9.62
CA LEU A 158 16.69 -5.00 -10.26
C LEU A 158 18.16 -4.54 -10.31
N VAL A 159 18.61 -4.21 -11.51
CA VAL A 159 19.94 -3.68 -11.81
C VAL A 159 19.79 -2.18 -12.05
N ASP A 160 20.20 -1.36 -11.09
CA ASP A 160 20.02 0.10 -11.13
C ASP A 160 21.23 0.81 -10.51
N LYS A 161 21.75 1.85 -11.20
CA LYS A 161 22.75 2.79 -10.69
C LYS A 161 23.98 2.12 -10.06
N GLY A 162 24.52 1.08 -10.69
CA GLY A 162 25.70 0.38 -10.18
C GLY A 162 25.43 -0.58 -9.02
N GLN A 163 24.17 -0.90 -8.71
CA GLN A 163 23.78 -1.81 -7.63
C GLN A 163 22.75 -2.85 -8.10
N TYR A 164 22.64 -3.93 -7.32
CA TYR A 164 21.65 -4.99 -7.43
C TYR A 164 20.68 -4.91 -6.25
N LEU A 165 19.38 -4.83 -6.53
CA LEU A 165 18.31 -4.85 -5.54
C LEU A 165 17.47 -6.11 -5.75
N ILE A 166 17.32 -6.94 -4.72
CA ILE A 166 16.41 -8.07 -4.75
C ILE A 166 15.06 -7.58 -4.20
N THR A 167 14.02 -7.64 -5.01
CA THR A 167 12.68 -7.18 -4.64
C THR A 167 11.64 -8.30 -4.73
N GLN A 168 10.61 -8.19 -3.91
CA GLN A 168 9.38 -8.96 -4.03
C GLN A 168 8.25 -7.98 -4.33
N GLY A 169 7.78 -7.95 -5.59
CA GLY A 169 7.03 -6.79 -6.10
C GLY A 169 7.95 -5.57 -6.16
N GLU A 170 7.52 -4.45 -5.59
CA GLU A 170 8.29 -3.20 -5.55
C GLU A 170 9.16 -3.07 -4.29
N THR A 171 9.00 -3.96 -3.31
CA THR A 171 9.69 -3.86 -2.01
C THR A 171 11.02 -4.62 -2.03
N PRO A 172 12.15 -3.94 -1.77
CA PRO A 172 13.43 -4.62 -1.54
C PRO A 172 13.36 -5.56 -0.34
N VAL A 173 13.97 -6.73 -0.43
CA VAL A 173 13.99 -7.71 0.68
C VAL A 173 15.34 -7.80 1.39
N VAL A 174 16.41 -7.31 0.76
CA VAL A 174 17.75 -7.16 1.36
C VAL A 174 18.31 -5.78 1.06
N ALA A 175 19.42 -5.42 1.72
CA ALA A 175 20.14 -4.18 1.39
C ALA A 175 20.73 -4.24 -0.05
N PRO A 176 20.90 -3.09 -0.74
CA PRO A 176 21.52 -3.05 -2.07
C PRO A 176 22.94 -3.63 -2.09
N ILE A 177 23.27 -4.36 -3.16
CA ILE A 177 24.56 -5.04 -3.33
C ILE A 177 25.29 -4.47 -4.57
N PRO A 178 26.51 -3.94 -4.48
CA PRO A 178 27.25 -3.68 -3.24
C PRO A 178 26.66 -2.46 -2.52
N LYS A 179 27.01 -2.26 -1.24
CA LYS A 179 26.54 -1.09 -0.46
C LYS A 179 26.88 0.26 -1.10
N LYS A 180 27.96 0.34 -1.89
CA LYS A 180 28.34 1.53 -2.67
C LYS A 180 28.20 1.23 -4.16
N PRO A 181 27.66 2.16 -4.98
CA PRO A 181 27.53 1.98 -6.42
C PRO A 181 28.83 1.57 -7.11
N GLY A 182 28.74 0.54 -7.95
CA GLY A 182 29.82 0.04 -8.79
C GLY A 182 29.66 -1.44 -9.09
N TYR A 183 29.29 -1.78 -10.32
CA TYR A 183 29.19 -3.18 -10.73
C TYR A 183 30.54 -3.88 -10.67
N SER A 184 30.53 -5.13 -10.22
CA SER A 184 31.69 -6.01 -10.24
C SER A 184 31.24 -7.47 -10.28
N LYS A 185 32.15 -8.36 -10.70
CA LYS A 185 31.89 -9.82 -10.67
C LYS A 185 31.61 -10.31 -9.24
N ASN A 186 32.27 -9.73 -8.24
CA ASN A 186 32.04 -10.09 -6.83
C ASN A 186 30.65 -9.67 -6.37
N ALA A 187 30.24 -8.42 -6.63
CA ALA A 187 28.91 -7.93 -6.25
C ALA A 187 27.78 -8.71 -6.95
N ALA A 188 27.96 -9.07 -8.23
CA ALA A 188 27.02 -9.95 -8.92
C ALA A 188 26.96 -11.34 -8.25
N GLY A 189 28.11 -11.90 -7.88
CA GLY A 189 28.21 -13.16 -7.13
C GLY A 189 27.48 -13.09 -5.78
N GLU A 190 27.71 -12.03 -5.00
CA GLU A 190 27.03 -11.77 -3.73
C GLU A 190 25.51 -11.67 -3.91
N ALA A 191 25.04 -10.98 -4.95
CA ALA A 191 23.60 -10.87 -5.24
C ALA A 191 22.98 -12.24 -5.59
N ILE A 192 23.66 -13.06 -6.39
CA ILE A 192 23.19 -14.43 -6.68
C ILE A 192 23.24 -15.31 -5.42
N GLN A 193 24.28 -15.20 -4.59
CA GLN A 193 24.37 -15.93 -3.31
C GLN A 193 23.24 -15.58 -2.36
N ALA A 194 22.91 -14.29 -2.25
CA ALA A 194 21.75 -13.83 -1.49
C ALA A 194 20.44 -14.45 -2.02
N LEU A 195 20.24 -14.49 -3.35
CA LEU A 195 19.10 -15.19 -3.95
C LEU A 195 19.10 -16.70 -3.62
N GLU A 196 20.26 -17.37 -3.59
CA GLU A 196 20.33 -18.78 -3.17
C GLU A 196 19.98 -18.98 -1.69
N ALA A 197 20.37 -18.05 -0.81
CA ALA A 197 20.02 -18.06 0.61
C ALA A 197 18.53 -17.83 0.84
N ILE A 198 17.94 -16.86 0.12
CA ILE A 198 16.49 -16.63 0.09
C ILE A 198 15.78 -17.90 -0.39
N ALA A 199 16.26 -18.53 -1.48
CA ALA A 199 15.69 -19.76 -1.99
C ALA A 199 15.68 -20.89 -0.96
N ARG A 200 16.76 -21.08 -0.20
CA ARG A 200 16.83 -22.08 0.88
C ARG A 200 15.85 -21.78 1.99
N TRP A 201 15.85 -20.54 2.48
CA TRP A 201 14.93 -20.07 3.52
C TRP A 201 13.46 -20.25 3.12
N THR A 202 13.09 -19.83 1.90
CA THR A 202 11.72 -20.00 1.37
C THR A 202 11.33 -21.47 1.23
N ASN A 203 12.27 -22.33 0.83
CA ASN A 203 12.00 -23.78 0.76
C ASN A 203 11.79 -24.40 2.15
N ILE A 204 12.50 -23.95 3.18
CA ILE A 204 12.33 -24.41 4.57
C ILE A 204 11.01 -23.89 5.14
N LEU A 205 10.66 -22.62 4.87
CA LEU A 205 9.35 -22.07 5.24
C LEU A 205 8.21 -22.89 4.59
N ASN A 206 8.36 -23.27 3.32
CA ASN A 206 7.37 -24.05 2.59
C ASN A 206 7.46 -25.57 2.85
N LEU A 207 8.41 -26.02 3.67
CA LEU A 207 8.59 -27.44 3.99
C LEU A 207 7.34 -27.97 4.69
N LYS A 208 6.67 -28.93 4.04
CA LYS A 208 5.44 -29.57 4.51
C LYS A 208 5.45 -31.04 4.11
N SER A 209 4.91 -31.91 4.96
CA SER A 209 4.71 -33.31 4.61
C SER A 209 3.41 -33.50 3.84
N ALA A 210 3.40 -34.38 2.83
CA ALA A 210 2.22 -34.62 1.99
C ALA A 210 1.17 -35.49 2.70
N LYS A 211 1.61 -36.43 3.56
CA LYS A 211 0.78 -37.39 4.28
C LYS A 211 1.54 -37.88 5.53
N SER A 212 0.89 -37.84 6.69
CA SER A 212 1.46 -38.29 7.97
C SER A 212 0.38 -38.96 8.83
N SER A 213 0.77 -39.91 9.70
CA SER A 213 -0.13 -40.42 10.74
C SER A 213 -0.11 -39.58 12.03
N ILE A 214 0.82 -38.63 12.15
CA ILE A 214 0.80 -37.64 13.22
C ILE A 214 -0.31 -36.64 12.91
N LYS A 215 -1.26 -36.48 13.82
CA LYS A 215 -2.33 -35.50 13.66
C LYS A 215 -1.82 -34.12 14.09
N PRO A 216 -2.30 -33.03 13.47
CA PRO A 216 -1.99 -31.68 13.96
C PRO A 216 -2.36 -31.47 15.44
N THR A 217 -3.33 -32.20 15.99
CA THR A 217 -3.69 -32.11 17.42
C THR A 217 -2.80 -32.94 18.35
N ASP A 218 -1.92 -33.78 17.81
CA ASP A 218 -1.06 -34.68 18.62
C ASP A 218 0.08 -33.94 19.32
N VAL A 219 0.50 -32.78 18.78
CA VAL A 219 1.50 -31.91 19.40
C VAL A 219 0.98 -30.48 19.42
N GLU A 220 0.99 -29.85 20.58
CA GLU A 220 0.63 -28.45 20.76
C GLU A 220 1.90 -27.60 20.93
N MET A 221 1.91 -26.42 20.28
CA MET A 221 2.94 -25.41 20.43
C MET A 221 2.27 -24.15 20.97
N GLU A 222 2.47 -23.88 22.25
CA GLU A 222 1.92 -22.73 22.96
C GLU A 222 3.01 -21.67 23.14
N ILE A 223 2.65 -20.40 22.90
CA ILE A 223 3.52 -19.25 23.08
C ILE A 223 2.83 -18.26 24.02
N THR A 224 3.51 -17.85 25.08
CA THR A 224 3.07 -16.81 26.02
C THR A 224 4.14 -15.73 26.16
N THR A 225 3.75 -14.49 26.44
CA THR A 225 4.72 -13.44 26.81
C THR A 225 5.16 -13.68 28.25
N TYR A 226 6.40 -14.11 28.47
CA TYR A 226 6.93 -14.38 29.81
C TYR A 226 7.22 -13.08 30.56
N GLY A 227 7.89 -12.13 29.91
CA GLY A 227 8.37 -10.93 30.56
C GLY A 227 9.19 -10.04 29.64
N TYR A 228 9.97 -9.16 30.26
CA TYR A 228 10.81 -8.18 29.59
C TYR A 228 12.20 -8.19 30.20
N GLU A 229 13.23 -8.35 29.38
CA GLU A 229 14.64 -8.39 29.78
C GLU A 229 15.29 -7.02 29.55
N ASP A 230 16.05 -6.53 30.53
CA ASP A 230 16.90 -5.34 30.41
C ASP A 230 18.31 -5.66 29.91
N GLU A 231 19.12 -4.61 29.72
CA GLU A 231 20.50 -4.65 29.26
C GLU A 231 21.43 -5.41 30.20
N GLU A 232 21.10 -5.50 31.50
CA GLU A 232 21.80 -6.34 32.46
C GLU A 232 21.40 -7.83 32.42
N GLY A 233 20.35 -8.18 31.65
CA GLY A 233 19.84 -9.53 31.52
C GLY A 233 18.85 -9.94 32.62
N GLU A 234 18.33 -8.99 33.41
CA GLU A 234 17.28 -9.26 34.40
C GLU A 234 15.90 -9.26 33.73
N ILE A 235 15.12 -10.32 33.98
CA ILE A 235 13.78 -10.48 33.38
C ILE A 235 12.71 -10.06 34.39
N THR A 236 11.93 -9.04 34.03
CA THR A 236 10.72 -8.65 34.73
C THR A 236 9.53 -9.44 34.17
N VAL A 237 8.96 -10.34 34.98
CA VAL A 237 7.82 -11.19 34.60
C VAL A 237 6.58 -10.33 34.34
N ALA A 238 5.89 -10.57 33.23
CA ALA A 238 4.67 -9.85 32.88
C ALA A 238 3.50 -10.25 33.79
N GLU A 239 2.64 -9.29 34.17
CA GLU A 239 1.43 -9.53 34.99
C GLU A 239 0.47 -10.57 34.38
N ASP A 240 0.50 -10.71 33.05
CA ASP A 240 -0.32 -11.62 32.25
C ASP A 240 0.48 -12.82 31.68
N SER A 241 1.61 -13.19 32.31
CA SER A 241 2.55 -14.20 31.79
C SER A 241 1.97 -15.60 31.53
N ASP A 242 0.83 -15.92 32.14
CA ASP A 242 0.10 -17.19 31.96
C ASP A 242 -1.03 -17.10 30.90
N LYS A 243 -1.31 -15.93 30.32
CA LYS A 243 -2.32 -15.80 29.26
C LYS A 243 -1.77 -16.35 27.94
N SER A 244 -2.23 -17.56 27.61
CA SER A 244 -2.04 -18.17 26.29
C SER A 244 -2.42 -17.20 25.17
N LEU A 245 -1.47 -16.89 24.28
CA LEU A 245 -1.75 -16.10 23.08
C LEU A 245 -2.39 -16.98 21.97
N SER A 246 -2.54 -18.29 22.20
CA SER A 246 -2.86 -19.41 21.28
C SER A 246 -4.08 -19.31 20.33
N THR A 247 -4.79 -18.18 20.27
CA THR A 247 -5.97 -18.02 19.40
C THR A 247 -5.69 -17.34 18.05
N ASN A 248 -4.49 -16.76 17.83
CA ASN A 248 -4.14 -16.06 16.60
C ASN A 248 -2.99 -16.75 15.84
N SER A 249 -3.03 -16.68 14.51
CA SER A 249 -1.96 -17.18 13.61
C SER A 249 -0.69 -16.32 13.59
N GLU A 250 -0.72 -15.18 14.28
CA GLU A 250 0.37 -14.20 14.33
C GLU A 250 0.40 -13.50 15.69
N TYR A 251 1.61 -13.38 16.25
CA TYR A 251 1.90 -12.68 17.51
C TYR A 251 2.53 -11.33 17.25
N TYR A 252 2.24 -10.37 18.14
CA TYR A 252 2.81 -9.03 18.09
C TYR A 252 3.42 -8.71 19.44
N LEU A 253 4.72 -8.41 19.46
CA LEU A 253 5.51 -8.15 20.65
C LEU A 253 6.20 -6.81 20.48
N GLU A 254 6.01 -5.90 21.44
CA GLU A 254 6.62 -4.57 21.44
C GLU A 254 7.60 -4.46 22.60
N TYR A 255 8.77 -3.87 22.37
CA TYR A 255 9.71 -3.51 23.43
C TYR A 255 9.06 -2.52 24.40
N LYS A 256 9.43 -2.58 25.67
CA LYS A 256 8.96 -1.64 26.70
C LYS A 256 10.03 -0.65 27.07
N TYR A 257 9.66 0.62 27.18
CA TYR A 257 10.56 1.65 27.69
C TYR A 257 10.28 1.89 29.18
N GLU A 258 11.16 1.43 30.06
CA GLU A 258 11.01 1.53 31.52
C GLU A 258 12.34 1.98 32.13
N ASN A 259 12.30 2.86 33.14
CA ASN A 259 13.49 3.37 33.84
C ASN A 259 14.59 4.00 32.96
N GLY A 260 14.25 4.44 31.74
CA GLY A 260 15.20 5.07 30.82
C GLY A 260 15.80 4.13 29.78
N GLU A 261 15.36 2.87 29.75
CA GLU A 261 15.97 1.81 28.95
C GLU A 261 14.89 1.00 28.18
N TRP A 262 15.27 0.44 27.04
CA TRP A 262 14.43 -0.44 26.24
C TRP A 262 14.59 -1.90 26.68
N LYS A 263 13.54 -2.46 27.26
CA LYS A 263 13.48 -3.86 27.63
C LYS A 263 12.89 -4.70 26.49
N ARG A 264 13.62 -5.73 26.05
CA ARG A 264 13.18 -6.63 24.97
C ARG A 264 12.15 -7.64 25.49
N PRO A 265 11.13 -7.99 24.69
CA PRO A 265 10.14 -8.97 25.10
C PRO A 265 10.75 -10.39 25.11
N VAL A 266 10.43 -11.15 26.15
CA VAL A 266 10.78 -12.56 26.28
C VAL A 266 9.50 -13.37 26.19
N ILE A 267 9.45 -14.35 25.28
CA ILE A 267 8.33 -15.29 25.22
C ILE A 267 8.72 -16.61 25.85
N LYS A 268 7.73 -17.37 26.32
CA LYS A 268 7.86 -18.75 26.74
C LYS A 268 7.17 -19.63 25.70
N LEU A 269 7.94 -20.57 25.15
CA LEU A 269 7.48 -21.59 24.22
C LEU A 269 7.29 -22.89 25.00
N LYS A 270 6.10 -23.51 24.84
CA LYS A 270 5.77 -24.79 25.43
C LYS A 270 5.31 -25.76 24.35
N LEU A 271 5.96 -26.92 24.29
CA LEU A 271 5.54 -28.06 23.49
C LEU A 271 4.85 -29.09 24.38
N THR A 272 3.72 -29.62 23.94
CA THR A 272 3.02 -30.71 24.63
C THR A 272 2.69 -31.83 23.64
N ASN A 273 3.16 -33.05 23.91
CA ASN A 273 2.76 -34.24 23.17
C ASN A 273 1.51 -34.86 23.81
N HIS A 274 0.39 -34.77 23.09
CA HIS A 274 -0.91 -35.33 23.44
C HIS A 274 -1.11 -36.76 22.90
N SER A 275 -0.19 -37.24 22.05
CA SER A 275 -0.25 -38.60 21.51
C SER A 275 0.28 -39.65 22.48
N ASN A 276 -0.08 -40.92 22.26
CA ASN A 276 0.48 -42.04 23.03
C ASN A 276 1.86 -42.52 22.54
N GLN A 277 2.44 -41.86 21.52
CA GLN A 277 3.70 -42.27 20.91
C GLN A 277 4.80 -41.30 21.31
N LYS A 278 6.04 -41.80 21.37
CA LYS A 278 7.22 -40.93 21.49
C LYS A 278 7.39 -40.15 20.18
N LEU A 279 7.57 -38.83 20.29
CA LEU A 279 7.77 -37.92 19.15
C LEU A 279 9.07 -37.14 19.33
N PHE A 280 9.68 -36.77 18.21
CA PHE A 280 10.89 -35.95 18.13
C PHE A 280 10.50 -34.61 17.54
N CYS A 281 10.83 -33.52 18.23
CA CYS A 281 10.41 -32.17 17.90
C CYS A 281 11.63 -31.26 17.73
N ALA A 282 11.64 -30.44 16.69
CA ALA A 282 12.59 -29.35 16.50
C ALA A 282 11.80 -28.07 16.19
N VAL A 283 12.12 -26.97 16.83
CA VAL A 283 11.53 -25.66 16.51
C VAL A 283 12.62 -24.81 15.88
N LEU A 284 12.40 -24.40 14.63
CA LEU A 284 13.30 -23.55 13.87
C LEU A 284 12.89 -22.09 14.05
N SER A 285 13.84 -21.19 14.29
CA SER A 285 13.63 -19.76 14.09
C SER A 285 14.01 -19.40 12.66
N LEU A 286 13.05 -18.91 11.88
CA LEU A 286 13.26 -18.36 10.54
C LEU A 286 13.18 -16.84 10.64
N SER A 287 14.35 -16.20 10.69
CA SER A 287 14.49 -14.78 10.99
C SER A 287 14.39 -13.92 9.72
N SER A 288 14.04 -12.66 9.90
CA SER A 288 13.81 -11.67 8.83
C SER A 288 15.07 -11.28 8.06
N ASP A 289 16.25 -11.62 8.57
CA ASP A 289 17.58 -11.51 7.93
C ASP A 289 17.96 -12.75 7.11
N TYR A 290 17.03 -13.69 6.95
CA TYR A 290 17.20 -15.00 6.32
C TYR A 290 18.05 -16.00 7.12
N SER A 291 18.34 -15.74 8.38
CA SER A 291 18.94 -16.73 9.28
C SER A 291 17.94 -17.86 9.60
N ILE A 292 18.48 -19.06 9.79
CA ILE A 292 17.72 -20.26 10.16
C ILE A 292 18.45 -20.90 11.34
N GLU A 293 17.84 -20.80 12.51
CA GLU A 293 18.39 -21.32 13.75
C GLU A 293 17.58 -22.54 14.21
N PRO A 294 18.15 -23.76 14.11
CA PRO A 294 17.48 -24.98 14.51
C PRO A 294 17.55 -25.25 16.02
N ARG A 295 18.32 -24.43 16.74
CA ARG A 295 18.52 -24.54 18.18
C ARG A 295 17.98 -23.29 18.86
N ILE A 296 16.71 -23.34 19.22
CA ILE A 296 16.05 -22.32 20.05
C ILE A 296 16.66 -22.44 21.46
N HIS A 297 17.77 -21.74 21.68
CA HIS A 297 18.54 -21.74 22.93
C HIS A 297 18.19 -20.51 23.76
N PHE A 298 17.44 -20.71 24.84
CA PHE A 298 17.03 -19.62 25.69
C PHE A 298 17.06 -20.07 27.14
N TYR A 299 18.17 -19.70 27.79
CA TYR A 299 18.58 -20.04 29.14
C TYR A 299 18.61 -21.56 29.43
N PRO A 300 19.78 -22.17 29.66
CA PRO A 300 19.81 -23.56 30.10
C PRO A 300 19.04 -23.66 31.42
N ASP A 301 18.10 -24.59 31.52
CA ASP A 301 17.68 -25.08 32.83
C ASP A 301 18.97 -25.51 33.56
N PRO A 302 19.36 -24.84 34.67
CA PRO A 302 20.58 -25.17 35.38
C PRO A 302 20.65 -26.63 35.79
N GLU A 303 19.50 -27.31 35.90
CA GLU A 303 19.39 -28.72 36.26
C GLU A 303 19.64 -29.68 35.08
N ASN A 304 19.48 -29.25 33.81
CA ASN A 304 19.58 -30.13 32.62
C ASN A 304 20.22 -29.48 31.38
N PRO A 305 21.45 -28.94 31.45
CA PRO A 305 22.07 -28.19 30.34
C PRO A 305 22.28 -29.00 29.05
N GLU A 306 22.51 -30.31 29.13
CA GLU A 306 22.76 -31.19 27.97
C GLU A 306 21.52 -31.37 27.08
N GLU A 307 20.30 -31.21 27.60
CA GLU A 307 19.07 -31.26 26.79
C GLU A 307 18.96 -30.07 25.84
N TYR A 308 19.62 -28.96 26.17
CA TYR A 308 19.59 -27.73 25.39
C TYR A 308 20.64 -27.66 24.30
N GLU A 309 21.63 -28.56 24.25
CA GLU A 309 22.64 -28.58 23.16
C GLU A 309 22.16 -29.25 21.86
N LYS A 310 21.01 -29.95 21.92
CA LYS A 310 20.47 -30.70 20.79
C LYS A 310 19.48 -29.86 19.99
N SER A 311 19.54 -29.99 18.66
CA SER A 311 18.59 -29.37 17.73
C SER A 311 17.23 -30.07 17.65
N THR A 312 17.11 -31.24 18.31
CA THR A 312 15.90 -32.04 18.37
C THR A 312 15.67 -32.57 19.79
N ILE A 313 14.44 -32.47 20.26
CA ILE A 313 13.99 -32.86 21.60
C ILE A 313 13.04 -34.04 21.48
N ALA A 314 13.18 -35.03 22.37
CA ALA A 314 12.30 -36.19 22.40
C ALA A 314 11.21 -36.02 23.47
N LEU A 315 9.95 -36.06 23.07
CA LEU A 315 8.78 -36.01 23.95
C LEU A 315 8.16 -37.40 24.06
N ALA A 316 8.03 -37.91 25.28
CA ALA A 316 7.38 -39.18 25.53
C ALA A 316 5.86 -39.09 25.26
N GLY A 317 5.20 -40.25 25.14
CA GLY A 317 3.75 -40.30 24.94
C GLY A 317 3.00 -39.88 26.21
N ALA A 318 1.80 -39.31 26.05
CA ALA A 318 0.96 -38.76 27.11
C ALA A 318 0.63 -39.76 28.25
N ASN A 319 0.61 -41.06 27.95
CA ASN A 319 0.37 -42.13 28.93
C ASN A 319 1.64 -42.75 29.52
N SER A 320 2.82 -42.22 29.21
CA SER A 320 4.08 -42.66 29.78
C SER A 320 4.38 -41.96 31.10
N ASN A 321 5.25 -42.54 31.92
CA ASN A 321 5.77 -41.87 33.13
C ASN A 321 6.95 -40.92 32.81
N GLU A 322 7.29 -40.76 31.53
CA GLU A 322 8.37 -39.89 31.05
C GLU A 322 7.81 -38.51 30.65
N ARG A 323 8.70 -37.53 30.53
CA ARG A 323 8.35 -36.13 30.20
C ARG A 323 7.73 -36.05 28.79
N ASN A 324 6.48 -35.58 28.71
CA ASN A 324 5.76 -35.34 27.44
C ASN A 324 5.65 -33.85 27.07
N THR A 325 6.19 -32.96 27.90
CA THR A 325 6.21 -31.51 27.69
C THR A 325 7.63 -30.97 27.62
N PHE A 326 7.85 -29.92 26.86
CA PHE A 326 9.11 -29.18 26.84
C PHE A 326 8.80 -27.68 26.94
N GLU A 327 9.60 -26.96 27.71
CA GLU A 327 9.47 -25.51 27.87
C GLU A 327 10.83 -24.87 27.62
N SER A 328 10.82 -23.76 26.89
CA SER A 328 12.01 -22.93 26.67
C SER A 328 11.56 -21.47 26.58
N PHE A 329 12.45 -20.54 26.87
CA PHE A 329 12.19 -19.13 26.61
C PHE A 329 12.50 -18.82 25.13
N VAL A 330 12.18 -17.65 24.62
CA VAL A 330 12.68 -17.12 23.33
C VAL A 330 12.89 -15.63 23.53
N PHE A 331 14.14 -15.20 23.45
CA PHE A 331 14.52 -13.80 23.32
C PHE A 331 14.33 -13.43 21.85
N VAL A 332 13.41 -12.52 21.62
CA VAL A 332 13.16 -11.98 20.29
C VAL A 332 13.79 -10.59 20.24
N GLU A 333 14.63 -10.34 19.24
CA GLU A 333 15.31 -9.07 19.11
C GLU A 333 15.43 -8.61 17.67
N ILE A 334 15.43 -7.29 17.49
CA ILE A 334 15.74 -6.68 16.20
C ILE A 334 17.27 -6.48 16.14
N PRO A 335 17.97 -7.02 15.14
CA PRO A 335 19.41 -6.82 14.99
C PRO A 335 19.81 -5.35 15.00
N GLU A 336 20.96 -5.02 15.61
CA GLU A 336 21.39 -3.62 15.73
C GLU A 336 21.60 -2.96 14.35
N ASP A 337 22.21 -3.68 13.41
CA ASP A 337 22.34 -3.24 12.02
C ASP A 337 20.97 -2.89 11.38
N PHE A 338 19.89 -3.56 11.76
CA PHE A 338 18.54 -3.23 11.26
C PHE A 338 18.06 -1.90 11.84
N LEU A 339 18.22 -1.70 13.15
CA LEU A 339 17.85 -0.46 13.85
C LEU A 339 18.65 0.75 13.33
N GLU A 340 19.94 0.58 13.10
CA GLU A 340 20.83 1.58 12.50
C GLU A 340 20.40 1.97 11.08
N ASN A 341 19.72 1.07 10.36
CA ASN A 341 19.17 1.29 9.01
C ASN A 341 17.68 1.68 9.03
N GLY A 342 17.09 1.90 10.21
CA GLY A 342 15.73 2.43 10.35
C GLY A 342 14.64 1.36 10.37
N ILE A 343 15.02 0.08 10.35
CA ILE A 343 14.09 -1.04 10.46
C ILE A 343 13.73 -1.19 11.95
N THR A 344 12.44 -1.01 12.26
CA THR A 344 11.94 -1.02 13.65
C THR A 344 10.90 -2.10 13.89
N GLU A 345 10.57 -2.85 12.83
CA GLU A 345 9.61 -3.93 12.83
C GLU A 345 10.16 -5.10 12.00
N ILE A 346 10.20 -6.29 12.60
CA ILE A 346 10.57 -7.54 11.93
C ILE A 346 9.48 -8.57 12.10
N LYS A 347 9.43 -9.55 11.19
CA LYS A 347 8.47 -10.65 11.23
C LYS A 347 9.18 -11.97 11.03
N ASP A 348 9.38 -12.67 12.12
CA ASP A 348 10.03 -13.97 12.14
C ASP A 348 8.99 -15.09 12.19
N VAL A 349 9.40 -16.30 11.82
CA VAL A 349 8.54 -17.49 11.85
C VAL A 349 9.18 -18.56 12.73
N LEU A 350 8.44 -19.01 13.75
CA LEU A 350 8.77 -20.19 14.52
C LEU A 350 8.14 -21.42 13.85
N LYS A 351 8.97 -22.29 13.27
CA LYS A 351 8.52 -23.48 12.55
C LYS A 351 8.85 -24.75 13.32
N LEU A 352 7.83 -25.42 13.84
CA LEU A 352 7.93 -26.72 14.49
C LEU A 352 7.92 -27.83 13.45
N ILE A 353 8.92 -28.72 13.51
CA ILE A 353 8.99 -30.01 12.81
C ILE A 353 8.79 -31.11 13.85
N VAL A 354 7.85 -32.02 13.61
CA VAL A 354 7.56 -33.17 14.49
C VAL A 354 7.74 -34.45 13.69
N SER A 355 8.50 -35.41 14.20
CA SER A 355 8.75 -36.71 13.56
C SER A 355 8.57 -37.87 14.56
N LYS A 356 8.23 -39.06 14.06
CA LYS A 356 8.26 -40.31 14.86
C LYS A 356 9.67 -40.91 15.00
N THR A 357 10.60 -40.46 14.16
CA THR A 357 11.99 -40.88 14.14
C THR A 357 12.89 -39.71 14.49
N ASP A 358 13.98 -39.99 15.19
CA ASP A 358 15.00 -39.00 15.50
C ASP A 358 15.62 -38.42 14.22
N PHE A 359 15.97 -37.13 14.26
CA PHE A 359 16.54 -36.39 13.13
C PHE A 359 17.41 -35.25 13.62
N ASN A 360 18.38 -34.82 12.80
CA ASN A 360 19.23 -33.68 13.09
C ASN A 360 18.76 -32.41 12.35
N ALA A 361 18.18 -31.47 13.09
CA ALA A 361 17.74 -30.19 12.52
C ALA A 361 18.90 -29.23 12.18
N ASP A 362 20.13 -29.47 12.67
CA ASP A 362 21.33 -28.66 12.34
C ASP A 362 21.64 -28.69 10.83
N LEU A 363 21.12 -29.68 10.10
CA LEU A 363 21.23 -29.74 8.64
C LEU A 363 20.58 -28.54 7.92
N LEU A 364 19.68 -27.83 8.59
CA LEU A 364 18.95 -26.67 8.07
C LEU A 364 19.57 -25.33 8.47
N GLN A 365 20.64 -25.32 9.28
CA GLN A 365 21.24 -24.09 9.78
C GLN A 365 21.73 -23.20 8.64
N GLN A 366 21.39 -21.92 8.71
CA GLN A 366 21.83 -20.89 7.77
C GLN A 366 22.12 -19.60 8.55
N GLU A 367 23.28 -18.99 8.31
CA GLU A 367 23.67 -17.70 8.89
C GLU A 367 23.35 -16.59 7.87
N GLY A 368 22.16 -15.99 8.00
CA GLY A 368 21.68 -14.94 7.11
C GLY A 368 21.77 -15.28 5.62
N LEU A 369 22.51 -14.45 4.88
CA LEU A 369 22.71 -14.58 3.43
C LEU A 369 23.98 -15.37 3.06
N GLU A 370 24.75 -15.84 4.05
CA GLU A 370 25.99 -16.56 3.81
C GLU A 370 25.73 -17.95 3.17
N PRO A 371 26.67 -18.46 2.36
CA PRO A 371 26.55 -19.79 1.81
C PRO A 371 26.61 -20.84 2.94
N PRO A 372 25.84 -21.93 2.83
CA PRO A 372 25.79 -22.95 3.87
C PRO A 372 27.13 -23.67 3.99
N GLN A 373 27.50 -24.04 5.21
CA GLN A 373 28.69 -24.84 5.46
C GLN A 373 28.51 -26.25 4.88
N PRO A 374 29.51 -26.80 4.18
CA PRO A 374 29.41 -28.13 3.60
C PRO A 374 29.31 -29.21 4.69
N THR A 375 28.17 -29.89 4.78
CA THR A 375 27.97 -31.00 5.72
C THR A 375 28.32 -32.34 5.08
N ARG A 376 29.13 -33.15 5.76
CA ARG A 376 29.46 -34.54 5.35
C ARG A 376 28.56 -35.59 6.00
N ALA A 377 27.50 -35.17 6.68
CA ALA A 377 26.55 -36.06 7.34
C ALA A 377 25.83 -36.92 6.28
N VAL A 378 25.73 -38.22 6.57
CA VAL A 378 24.93 -39.16 5.78
C VAL A 378 23.54 -39.21 6.42
N PRO A 379 22.46 -38.90 5.69
CA PRO A 379 21.12 -38.95 6.26
C PRO A 379 20.75 -40.34 6.79
N GLY A 380 20.16 -40.38 7.97
CA GLY A 380 19.57 -41.55 8.59
C GLY A 380 18.21 -41.93 7.99
N GLY A 381 17.45 -40.95 7.49
CA GLY A 381 16.09 -41.11 6.96
C GLY A 381 15.72 -40.16 5.80
N THR A 382 14.47 -40.25 5.32
CA THR A 382 13.92 -39.40 4.25
C THR A 382 13.78 -37.92 4.65
N LEU A 383 13.50 -37.62 5.92
CA LEU A 383 13.40 -36.24 6.42
C LEU A 383 14.76 -35.55 6.40
N GLU A 384 15.79 -36.18 6.97
CA GLU A 384 17.16 -35.64 6.92
C GLU A 384 17.70 -35.55 5.49
N SER A 385 17.30 -36.47 4.61
CA SER A 385 17.65 -36.40 3.19
C SER A 385 17.03 -35.18 2.51
N LEU A 386 15.77 -34.90 2.82
CA LEU A 386 15.08 -33.70 2.34
C LEU A 386 15.74 -32.43 2.90
N MET A 387 16.06 -32.41 4.20
CA MET A 387 16.78 -31.30 4.84
C MET A 387 18.14 -31.04 4.17
N GLN A 388 18.93 -32.09 3.94
CA GLN A 388 20.21 -31.97 3.25
C GLN A 388 20.06 -31.56 1.79
N GLN A 389 19.02 -32.05 1.09
CA GLN A 389 18.72 -31.65 -0.29
C GLN A 389 18.35 -30.17 -0.38
N VAL A 390 17.63 -29.64 0.61
CA VAL A 390 17.35 -28.19 0.71
C VAL A 390 18.64 -27.39 0.86
N SER A 391 19.59 -27.86 1.67
CA SER A 391 20.84 -27.12 1.94
C SER A 391 21.93 -27.29 0.90
N THR A 392 21.96 -28.40 0.15
CA THR A 392 23.10 -28.74 -0.74
C THR A 392 22.70 -29.00 -2.19
N ARG A 393 21.41 -29.27 -2.47
CA ARG A 393 20.90 -29.76 -3.76
C ARG A 393 21.61 -31.01 -4.28
N ALA A 394 22.45 -31.64 -3.47
CA ALA A 394 23.03 -32.93 -3.78
C ALA A 394 21.94 -34.00 -3.68
N ALA A 395 21.94 -34.96 -4.59
CA ALA A 395 21.02 -36.10 -4.56
C ALA A 395 21.38 -37.02 -3.37
N ALA A 396 20.98 -36.63 -2.16
CA ALA A 396 21.09 -37.45 -0.97
C ALA A 396 19.98 -38.51 -1.01
N ARG A 397 20.22 -39.63 -1.70
CA ARG A 397 19.29 -40.76 -1.67
C ARG A 397 19.36 -41.42 -0.29
N SER A 398 18.35 -41.21 0.56
CA SER A 398 18.13 -42.09 1.72
C SER A 398 18.03 -43.54 1.25
N ARG A 399 18.75 -44.45 1.91
CA ARG A 399 18.65 -45.90 1.66
C ARG A 399 18.22 -46.67 2.91
N LYS A 400 17.81 -45.99 3.98
CA LYS A 400 17.63 -46.62 5.30
C LYS A 400 16.18 -46.59 5.77
N LYS A 401 15.63 -45.41 6.09
CA LYS A 401 14.29 -45.28 6.71
C LYS A 401 13.41 -44.23 6.03
N ILE A 402 12.11 -44.48 6.05
CA ILE A 402 11.06 -43.52 5.72
C ILE A 402 10.51 -42.92 7.02
N ASP A 403 10.57 -41.60 7.11
CA ASP A 403 10.16 -40.84 8.28
C ASP A 403 8.70 -40.36 8.16
N ASP A 404 7.99 -40.39 9.28
CA ASP A 404 6.62 -39.91 9.40
C ASP A 404 6.61 -38.62 10.24
N TRP A 405 6.33 -37.49 9.59
CA TRP A 405 6.54 -36.16 10.16
C TRP A 405 5.50 -35.15 9.71
N ILE A 406 5.31 -34.07 10.48
CA ILE A 406 4.47 -32.90 10.15
C ILE A 406 5.20 -31.61 10.52
N THR A 407 4.65 -30.48 10.06
CA THR A 407 5.10 -29.14 10.46
C THR A 407 3.98 -28.28 11.00
N LYS A 408 4.31 -27.35 11.89
CA LYS A 408 3.46 -26.23 12.29
C LYS A 408 4.28 -24.94 12.25
N GLU A 409 3.62 -23.81 12.08
CA GLU A 409 4.29 -22.50 12.04
C GLU A 409 3.45 -21.45 12.73
N VAL A 410 4.15 -20.48 13.32
CA VAL A 410 3.59 -19.29 13.94
C VAL A 410 4.46 -18.11 13.53
N ALA A 411 3.84 -17.01 13.12
CA ALA A 411 4.56 -15.77 12.87
C ALA A 411 4.64 -14.91 14.14
N VAL A 412 5.79 -14.28 14.37
CA VAL A 412 6.04 -13.37 15.49
C VAL A 412 6.53 -12.04 14.91
N THR A 413 5.72 -11.00 15.03
CA THR A 413 6.10 -9.62 14.71
C THR A 413 6.68 -8.97 15.95
N VAL A 414 7.89 -8.44 15.83
CA VAL A 414 8.61 -7.77 16.91
C VAL A 414 8.80 -6.31 16.53
N VAL A 415 8.51 -5.41 17.47
CA VAL A 415 8.62 -3.97 17.27
C VAL A 415 9.49 -3.33 18.34
N LYS A 416 10.57 -2.67 17.94
CA LYS A 416 11.38 -1.80 18.81
C LYS A 416 11.18 -0.35 18.37
N PRO A 417 10.35 0.43 19.08
CA PRO A 417 10.19 1.84 18.77
C PRO A 417 11.53 2.58 18.95
N ARG A 418 11.82 3.58 18.11
CA ARG A 418 13.08 4.34 18.18
C ARG A 418 13.18 5.22 19.42
N ASP A 419 14.41 5.51 19.83
CA ASP A 419 14.71 6.59 20.77
C ASP A 419 14.22 7.93 20.24
N ALA A 420 13.88 8.82 21.18
CA ALA A 420 13.37 10.14 20.88
C ALA A 420 14.37 11.21 21.27
N GLU A 421 14.50 12.20 20.40
CA GLU A 421 15.29 13.39 20.64
C GLU A 421 14.47 14.42 21.39
N GLN A 422 15.12 15.15 22.30
CA GLN A 422 14.49 16.27 22.99
C GLN A 422 14.52 17.50 22.09
N LEU A 423 13.35 18.05 21.78
CA LEU A 423 13.23 19.34 21.13
C LEU A 423 13.60 20.45 22.13
N GLN A 424 14.58 21.26 21.76
CA GLN A 424 15.14 22.36 22.56
C GLN A 424 14.95 23.68 21.81
N SER A 425 15.09 24.81 22.51
CA SER A 425 14.85 26.14 21.92
C SER A 425 16.00 26.68 21.08
N ASP A 426 17.20 26.12 21.22
CA ASP A 426 18.45 26.60 20.62
C ASP A 426 19.19 25.54 19.78
N ARG A 427 18.65 24.32 19.70
CA ARG A 427 19.26 23.21 18.98
C ARG A 427 18.23 22.36 18.25
N ASN A 428 18.52 22.09 16.98
CA ASN A 428 17.72 21.20 16.15
C ASN A 428 17.84 19.73 16.63
N ALA A 429 16.75 18.99 16.58
CA ALA A 429 16.72 17.56 16.84
C ALA A 429 16.99 16.80 15.55
N LYS A 430 18.04 15.97 15.53
CA LYS A 430 18.43 15.18 14.35
C LYS A 430 17.93 13.77 14.50
N LEU A 431 16.99 13.37 13.65
CA LEU A 431 16.43 12.04 13.63
C LEU A 431 17.12 11.21 12.55
N MET A 432 17.41 9.94 12.85
CA MET A 432 17.95 8.96 11.90
C MET A 432 19.18 9.49 11.15
N ASN A 433 20.25 9.81 11.89
CA ASN A 433 21.51 10.33 11.34
C ASN A 433 21.38 11.62 10.50
N GLY A 434 20.32 12.42 10.74
CA GLY A 434 20.09 13.68 10.04
C GLY A 434 19.21 13.56 8.79
N LEU A 435 18.64 12.37 8.53
CA LEU A 435 17.65 12.16 7.47
C LEU A 435 16.44 13.11 7.62
N VAL A 436 16.03 13.35 8.87
CA VAL A 436 15.03 14.36 9.23
C VAL A 436 15.60 15.23 10.35
N GLU A 437 15.67 16.52 10.13
CA GLU A 437 16.09 17.52 11.12
C GLU A 437 14.89 18.37 11.53
N VAL A 438 14.47 18.23 12.78
CA VAL A 438 13.40 19.06 13.36
C VAL A 438 14.03 20.32 13.93
N GLN A 439 13.68 21.47 13.37
CA GLN A 439 14.26 22.75 13.78
C GLN A 439 13.84 23.12 15.20
N SER A 440 14.73 23.82 15.92
CA SER A 440 14.43 24.31 17.26
C SER A 440 13.24 25.25 17.26
N HIS A 441 12.41 25.17 18.31
CA HIS A 441 11.23 26.02 18.45
C HIS A 441 11.35 26.87 19.72
N PRO A 442 11.08 28.19 19.69
CA PRO A 442 11.40 29.11 20.79
C PRO A 442 10.69 28.77 22.11
N SER A 443 9.55 28.09 22.06
CA SER A 443 8.74 27.82 23.27
C SER A 443 8.19 26.39 23.36
N LEU A 444 8.28 25.60 22.29
CA LEU A 444 7.72 24.25 22.26
C LEU A 444 8.75 23.29 22.85
N GLN A 445 8.32 22.47 23.80
CA GLN A 445 9.10 21.38 24.35
C GLN A 445 8.35 20.08 24.08
N ALA A 446 9.04 19.13 23.46
CA ALA A 446 8.51 17.82 23.12
C ALA A 446 9.67 16.83 22.96
N LYS A 447 9.37 15.54 23.06
CA LYS A 447 10.23 14.48 22.53
C LYS A 447 9.73 14.12 21.13
N VAL A 448 10.66 13.94 20.19
CA VAL A 448 10.34 13.70 18.77
C VAL A 448 11.11 12.50 18.25
N THR A 449 10.44 11.63 17.48
CA THR A 449 11.06 10.47 16.85
C THR A 449 10.37 10.12 15.53
N LEU A 450 10.98 9.21 14.76
CA LEU A 450 10.39 8.62 13.56
C LEU A 450 9.75 7.28 13.90
N THR A 451 8.62 6.98 13.25
CA THR A 451 7.85 5.75 13.45
C THR A 451 7.22 5.26 12.13
N THR A 452 6.66 4.05 12.15
CA THR A 452 5.97 3.45 11.02
C THR A 452 4.45 3.69 11.07
N VAL A 453 3.78 3.54 9.92
CA VAL A 453 2.32 3.66 9.83
C VAL A 453 1.61 2.50 10.54
N SER A 454 2.16 1.28 10.48
CA SER A 454 1.63 0.10 11.16
C SER A 454 1.58 0.30 12.68
N GLN A 455 2.68 0.78 13.26
CA GLN A 455 2.78 1.14 14.68
C GLN A 455 1.72 2.19 15.04
N THR A 456 1.61 3.22 14.22
CA THR A 456 0.66 4.31 14.45
C THR A 456 -0.80 3.86 14.40
N THR A 457 -1.22 3.15 13.35
CA THR A 457 -2.63 2.75 13.16
C THR A 457 -3.11 1.81 14.26
N ARG A 458 -2.24 0.92 14.77
CA ARG A 458 -2.53 0.07 15.92
C ARG A 458 -2.70 0.88 17.21
N SER A 459 -1.81 1.82 17.51
CA SER A 459 -1.91 2.66 18.72
C SER A 459 -3.18 3.53 18.75
N VAL A 460 -3.68 3.94 17.59
CA VAL A 460 -4.87 4.80 17.46
C VAL A 460 -6.16 3.96 17.26
N GLY A 461 -6.07 2.62 17.29
CA GLY A 461 -7.24 1.72 17.30
C GLY A 461 -7.79 1.33 15.91
N ASN A 462 -6.91 1.03 14.95
CA ASN A 462 -7.27 0.65 13.57
C ASN A 462 -8.14 1.72 12.87
N VAL A 463 -7.71 2.98 12.94
CA VAL A 463 -8.40 4.07 12.23
C VAL A 463 -8.30 3.84 10.72
N VAL A 464 -9.45 3.77 10.05
CA VAL A 464 -9.52 3.61 8.59
C VAL A 464 -9.12 4.90 7.91
N THR A 465 -8.05 4.86 7.11
CA THR A 465 -7.60 5.98 6.28
C THR A 465 -8.76 6.53 5.43
N PRO A 466 -9.04 7.85 5.47
CA PRO A 466 -10.06 8.48 4.66
C PRO A 466 -9.89 8.12 3.18
N PRO A 467 -10.98 7.96 2.40
CA PRO A 467 -10.88 7.72 0.95
C PRO A 467 -10.00 8.75 0.23
N LEU A 468 -10.00 9.99 0.71
CA LEU A 468 -9.20 11.11 0.21
C LEU A 468 -7.68 10.91 0.30
N LEU A 469 -7.23 10.02 1.19
CA LEU A 469 -5.81 9.77 1.49
C LEU A 469 -5.35 8.37 1.08
N ARG A 470 -6.16 7.68 0.27
CA ARG A 470 -5.77 6.41 -0.33
C ARG A 470 -4.74 6.65 -1.41
N GLU A 471 -3.81 5.71 -1.55
CA GLU A 471 -2.80 5.74 -2.60
C GLU A 471 -3.47 5.77 -3.97
N GLU A 472 -3.13 6.77 -4.78
CA GLU A 472 -3.53 6.92 -6.17
C GLU A 472 -2.24 7.25 -6.95
N PRO A 473 -1.62 6.25 -7.62
CA PRO A 473 -0.32 6.42 -8.27
C PRO A 473 -0.30 7.63 -9.20
N GLY A 474 0.72 8.48 -9.05
CA GLY A 474 0.87 9.71 -9.83
C GLY A 474 0.02 10.90 -9.38
N ALA A 475 -0.76 10.78 -8.30
CA ALA A 475 -1.53 11.89 -7.72
C ALA A 475 -1.32 12.01 -6.20
N ILE A 476 -1.57 10.94 -5.45
CA ILE A 476 -1.46 10.90 -3.97
C ILE A 476 -0.68 9.66 -3.57
N GLU A 477 0.49 9.88 -2.97
CA GLU A 477 1.40 8.81 -2.54
C GLU A 477 1.80 9.01 -1.07
N SER A 478 2.08 7.94 -0.34
CA SER A 478 2.70 8.04 0.98
C SER A 478 4.13 8.55 0.87
N PHE A 479 4.49 9.55 1.66
CA PHE A 479 5.87 10.04 1.75
C PHE A 479 6.60 9.29 2.85
N GLN A 480 7.57 8.45 2.46
CA GLN A 480 8.37 7.65 3.39
C GLN A 480 9.76 8.27 3.56
N PHE A 481 10.25 8.32 4.79
CA PHE A 481 11.60 8.79 5.10
C PHE A 481 12.65 7.71 4.78
N THR A 482 12.34 6.44 5.06
CA THR A 482 13.21 5.30 4.73
C THR A 482 12.51 4.34 3.78
N THR A 483 13.30 3.61 2.99
CA THR A 483 12.80 2.56 2.11
C THR A 483 12.27 1.38 2.92
N SER A 484 11.04 0.95 2.65
CA SER A 484 10.50 -0.30 3.19
C SER A 484 11.38 -1.49 2.84
N ARG A 485 11.57 -2.44 3.77
CA ARG A 485 12.36 -3.66 3.51
C ARG A 485 11.70 -4.89 4.13
N ASN A 486 11.49 -5.93 3.32
CA ASN A 486 10.87 -7.18 3.76
C ASN A 486 9.52 -6.92 4.49
N SER A 487 9.42 -7.24 5.79
CA SER A 487 8.25 -6.95 6.62
C SER A 487 8.21 -5.53 7.19
N ASP A 488 9.33 -4.79 7.14
CA ASP A 488 9.39 -3.42 7.66
C ASP A 488 8.74 -2.45 6.66
N PRO A 489 7.71 -1.70 7.09
CA PRO A 489 6.98 -0.79 6.22
C PRO A 489 7.73 0.52 5.90
N GLY A 490 8.90 0.75 6.49
CA GLY A 490 9.64 2.01 6.41
C GLY A 490 9.13 3.07 7.40
N LEU A 491 10.05 3.93 7.85
CA LEU A 491 9.74 5.11 8.66
C LEU A 491 9.01 6.11 7.78
N ALA A 492 7.78 6.46 8.13
CA ALA A 492 6.91 7.31 7.30
C ALA A 492 6.05 8.28 8.12
N ALA A 493 6.31 8.34 9.43
CA ALA A 493 5.61 9.22 10.35
C ALA A 493 6.56 9.82 11.39
N VAL A 494 6.18 10.99 11.89
CA VAL A 494 6.83 11.68 13.00
C VAL A 494 5.91 11.58 14.21
N GLU A 495 6.44 11.14 15.35
CA GLU A 495 5.72 11.07 16.61
C GLU A 495 6.28 12.11 17.59
N LEU A 496 5.40 12.95 18.14
CA LEU A 496 5.69 13.88 19.23
C LEU A 496 4.98 13.44 20.50
N PHE A 497 5.68 13.45 21.63
CA PHE A 497 5.12 13.14 22.94
C PHE A 497 5.77 13.98 24.02
N ASN A 498 5.17 14.00 25.22
CA ASN A 498 5.54 14.92 26.31
C ASN A 498 5.55 16.38 25.81
N VAL A 499 4.54 16.74 25.02
CA VAL A 499 4.37 18.08 24.45
C VAL A 499 3.85 19.01 25.54
N ASN A 500 4.55 20.11 25.81
CA ASN A 500 4.16 21.06 26.85
C ASN A 500 2.84 21.79 26.54
N ASP A 501 2.72 22.36 25.34
CA ASP A 501 1.49 23.01 24.87
C ASP A 501 1.45 22.99 23.33
N VAL A 502 0.41 22.36 22.78
CA VAL A 502 0.21 22.21 21.33
C VAL A 502 -0.11 23.54 20.64
N ASN A 503 -0.59 24.55 21.38
CA ASN A 503 -1.00 25.85 20.86
C ASN A 503 0.18 26.78 20.56
N LEU A 504 1.39 26.38 20.95
CA LEU A 504 2.60 27.16 20.70
C LEU A 504 3.05 27.07 19.23
N VAL A 505 2.58 26.06 18.48
CA VAL A 505 2.82 25.93 17.05
C VAL A 505 1.70 26.62 16.28
N THR A 506 2.04 27.67 15.55
CA THR A 506 1.10 28.52 14.79
C THR A 506 1.66 28.86 13.41
N LYS A 507 0.89 29.56 12.57
CA LYS A 507 1.38 30.08 11.27
C LYS A 507 2.57 31.05 11.44
N ASP A 508 2.57 31.86 12.50
CA ASP A 508 3.63 32.84 12.80
C ASP A 508 4.85 32.20 13.51
N ALA A 509 4.65 31.06 14.16
CA ALA A 509 5.69 30.28 14.82
C ALA A 509 5.52 28.79 14.48
N PRO A 510 5.90 28.36 13.26
CA PRO A 510 5.73 26.97 12.83
C PRO A 510 6.84 26.06 13.38
N LEU A 511 6.52 24.77 13.53
CA LEU A 511 7.51 23.72 13.75
C LEU A 511 7.99 23.20 12.40
N LYS A 512 9.27 23.41 12.08
CA LYS A 512 9.83 23.05 10.77
C LYS A 512 10.62 21.75 10.83
N LEU A 513 10.52 20.95 9.76
CA LEU A 513 11.30 19.75 9.52
C LEU A 513 12.04 19.91 8.20
N ILE A 514 13.34 19.66 8.19
CA ILE A 514 14.16 19.58 7.00
C ILE A 514 14.42 18.11 6.71
N VAL A 515 14.08 17.66 5.51
CA VAL A 515 14.20 16.27 5.09
C VAL A 515 15.21 16.18 3.96
N ASP A 516 16.14 15.23 4.08
CA ASP A 516 17.18 14.95 3.07
C ASP A 516 16.63 14.11 1.91
N GLN A 517 15.52 14.57 1.34
CA GLN A 517 14.91 14.04 0.12
C GLN A 517 14.42 15.23 -0.70
N THR A 518 14.66 15.21 -2.01
CA THR A 518 14.26 16.29 -2.91
C THR A 518 12.89 15.99 -3.53
N LEU A 519 12.01 16.98 -3.52
CA LEU A 519 10.76 16.93 -4.31
C LEU A 519 11.02 17.37 -5.75
N GLU A 520 10.25 16.80 -6.68
CA GLU A 520 10.10 17.38 -8.01
C GLU A 520 9.37 18.74 -7.94
N GLU A 521 9.46 19.52 -9.01
CA GLU A 521 8.92 20.90 -9.05
C GLU A 521 7.39 20.97 -8.81
N ASP A 522 6.66 19.91 -9.13
CA ASP A 522 5.20 19.77 -8.99
C ASP A 522 4.78 18.85 -7.84
N GLU A 523 5.71 18.46 -6.99
CA GLU A 523 5.47 17.62 -5.82
C GLU A 523 5.45 18.45 -4.52
N TYR A 524 4.48 18.17 -3.67
CA TYR A 524 4.28 18.82 -2.37
C TYR A 524 4.02 17.78 -1.29
N ILE A 525 4.28 18.14 -0.04
CA ILE A 525 3.96 17.30 1.12
C ILE A 525 2.77 17.87 1.88
N LEU A 526 1.80 17.02 2.16
CA LEU A 526 0.68 17.28 3.05
C LEU A 526 0.88 16.50 4.36
N PRO A 527 1.28 17.16 5.46
CA PRO A 527 1.33 16.58 6.79
C PRO A 527 -0.08 16.48 7.39
N ILE A 528 -0.42 15.31 7.94
CA ILE A 528 -1.76 14.98 8.44
C ILE A 528 -1.64 14.24 9.76
N SER A 529 -2.55 14.51 10.70
CA SER A 529 -2.65 13.73 11.93
C SER A 529 -4.10 13.39 12.26
N HIS A 530 -4.30 12.38 13.08
CA HIS A 530 -5.61 12.00 13.61
C HIS A 530 -5.65 12.33 15.11
N ASP A 531 -6.63 13.13 15.52
CA ASP A 531 -6.74 13.62 16.90
C ASP A 531 -7.58 12.72 17.83
N GLY A 532 -7.95 11.53 17.34
CA GLY A 532 -8.86 10.59 18.00
C GLY A 532 -10.30 10.64 17.49
N GLU A 533 -10.68 11.67 16.72
CA GLU A 533 -12.01 11.82 16.14
C GLU A 533 -11.98 12.28 14.66
N PHE A 534 -11.02 13.14 14.31
CA PHE A 534 -10.90 13.77 13.00
C PHE A 534 -9.48 13.66 12.44
N PHE A 535 -9.40 13.60 11.11
CA PHE A 535 -8.14 13.82 10.38
C PHE A 535 -7.95 15.30 10.11
N LEU A 536 -6.79 15.82 10.48
CA LEU A 536 -6.45 17.24 10.42
C LEU A 536 -5.16 17.43 9.61
N PRO A 537 -5.16 18.23 8.54
CA PRO A 537 -3.95 18.71 7.91
C PRO A 537 -3.26 19.69 8.85
N LEU A 538 -1.93 19.60 8.96
CA LEU A 538 -1.15 20.32 9.98
C LEU A 538 -0.32 21.47 9.42
N GLY A 539 -0.18 21.55 8.10
CA GLY A 539 0.72 22.48 7.43
C GLY A 539 1.03 21.97 6.03
N TYR A 540 2.28 22.16 5.60
CA TYR A 540 2.70 21.88 4.23
C TYR A 540 4.19 21.57 4.13
N GLY A 541 4.62 20.95 3.05
CA GLY A 541 6.04 20.88 2.70
C GLY A 541 6.28 21.07 1.22
N ALA A 542 7.42 21.69 0.91
CA ALA A 542 7.82 22.06 -0.43
C ALA A 542 9.35 21.95 -0.58
N LYS A 543 9.80 21.99 -1.83
CA LYS A 543 11.21 21.95 -2.17
C LYS A 543 11.93 23.21 -1.67
N GLN A 544 13.04 23.03 -0.96
CA GLN A 544 13.94 24.10 -0.55
C GLN A 544 15.37 23.73 -0.98
N GLY A 545 15.78 24.21 -2.16
CA GLY A 545 17.06 23.82 -2.76
C GLY A 545 17.06 22.33 -3.13
N GLU A 546 18.00 21.57 -2.56
CA GLU A 546 18.09 20.11 -2.74
C GLU A 546 17.35 19.32 -1.63
N GLN A 547 16.77 20.00 -0.65
CA GLN A 547 16.05 19.38 0.47
C GLN A 547 14.54 19.68 0.40
N THR A 548 13.78 19.06 1.30
CA THR A 548 12.37 19.37 1.51
C THR A 548 12.19 20.03 2.87
N GLU A 549 11.61 21.23 2.91
CA GLU A 549 11.17 21.86 4.16
C GLU A 549 9.68 21.54 4.36
N ILE A 550 9.34 20.96 5.51
CA ILE A 550 7.97 20.74 5.96
C ILE A 550 7.69 21.68 7.13
N SER A 551 6.75 22.60 6.97
CA SER A 551 6.30 23.54 7.98
C SER A 551 4.98 23.08 8.58
N LEU A 552 4.99 22.73 9.87
CA LEU A 552 3.79 22.46 10.66
C LEU A 552 3.33 23.76 11.32
N GLU A 553 2.13 24.21 10.98
CA GLU A 553 1.54 25.46 11.46
C GLU A 553 0.55 25.24 12.62
N ARG A 554 0.29 23.99 12.98
CA ARG A 554 -0.54 23.60 14.11
C ARG A 554 -0.23 22.18 14.55
N LEU A 555 -0.58 21.86 15.80
CA LEU A 555 -0.53 20.51 16.34
C LEU A 555 -1.90 20.10 16.93
N PRO A 556 -2.36 18.87 16.71
CA PRO A 556 -3.59 18.37 17.33
C PRO A 556 -3.33 17.98 18.78
N LYS A 557 -4.40 17.60 19.50
CA LYS A 557 -4.24 17.02 20.84
C LYS A 557 -3.60 15.63 20.74
N PRO A 558 -2.75 15.23 21.71
CA PRO A 558 -2.22 13.88 21.78
C PRO A 558 -3.32 12.82 21.90
N THR A 559 -3.09 11.65 21.33
CA THR A 559 -3.95 10.46 21.40
C THR A 559 -3.25 9.36 22.22
N THR A 560 -3.98 8.30 22.60
CA THR A 560 -3.42 7.19 23.37
C THR A 560 -2.15 6.61 22.72
N SER A 561 -1.13 6.36 23.55
CA SER A 561 0.17 5.84 23.12
C SER A 561 0.75 4.89 24.17
N SER A 562 1.52 3.89 23.73
CA SER A 562 2.31 3.01 24.61
C SER A 562 3.50 3.75 25.24
N ARG A 563 3.94 4.87 24.64
CA ARG A 563 5.16 5.60 25.04
C ARG A 563 4.97 6.67 26.11
N SER A 564 3.75 7.17 26.32
CA SER A 564 3.49 8.26 27.27
C SER A 564 2.09 8.19 27.85
N LEU A 565 1.98 8.45 29.16
CA LEU A 565 0.70 8.53 29.88
C LEU A 565 -0.19 9.66 29.36
N ASP A 566 0.43 10.75 28.89
CA ASP A 566 -0.26 11.92 28.34
C ASP A 566 -0.58 11.77 26.84
N GLY A 567 -0.19 10.63 26.24
CA GLY A 567 -0.40 10.32 24.82
C GLY A 567 0.68 10.87 23.89
N SER A 568 0.45 10.70 22.58
CA SER A 568 1.33 11.21 21.52
C SER A 568 0.56 11.75 20.31
N ILE A 569 1.20 12.66 19.59
CA ILE A 569 0.77 13.21 18.31
C ILE A 569 1.53 12.46 17.23
N LYS A 570 0.80 11.80 16.33
CA LYS A 570 1.39 11.03 15.23
C LYS A 570 1.05 11.70 13.91
N ILE A 571 2.08 12.09 13.16
CA ILE A 571 1.98 12.88 11.94
C ILE A 571 2.44 12.02 10.77
N PHE A 572 1.59 11.87 9.76
CA PHE A 572 1.88 11.19 8.52
C PHE A 572 2.03 12.20 7.40
N PHE A 573 2.74 11.80 6.35
CA PHE A 573 3.04 12.69 5.24
C PHE A 573 2.53 12.06 3.95
N LYS A 574 1.73 12.81 3.19
CA LYS A 574 1.31 12.45 1.84
C LYS A 574 2.02 13.32 0.84
N LYS A 575 2.66 12.70 -0.14
CA LYS A 575 3.16 13.36 -1.33
C LYS A 575 1.99 13.59 -2.28
N LEU A 576 1.78 14.83 -2.66
CA LEU A 576 0.77 15.25 -3.63
C LEU A 576 1.49 15.70 -4.88
N ARG A 577 1.07 15.21 -6.04
CA ARG A 577 1.53 15.71 -7.33
C ARG A 577 0.43 16.56 -7.94
N GLY A 578 0.67 17.87 -8.02
CA GLY A 578 -0.25 18.80 -8.68
C GLY A 578 -0.02 18.80 -10.19
N GLN A 579 -1.05 19.08 -10.98
CA GLN A 579 -0.83 19.39 -12.39
C GLN A 579 -0.02 20.69 -12.52
N LYS A 580 1.06 20.64 -13.33
CA LYS A 580 1.76 21.85 -13.78
C LYS A 580 0.81 22.73 -14.62
N LEU A 581 0.23 23.76 -14.00
CA LEU A 581 -0.19 24.95 -14.74
C LEU A 581 1.10 25.73 -15.03
N GLY A 582 1.73 25.41 -16.16
CA GLY A 582 3.09 25.89 -16.46
C GLY A 582 3.22 27.41 -16.43
N THR A 583 4.29 27.91 -15.81
CA THR A 583 4.83 29.26 -16.03
C THR A 583 5.52 29.39 -17.40
N SER A 584 5.69 28.26 -18.11
CA SER A 584 6.20 28.15 -19.47
C SER A 584 5.09 27.92 -20.50
N TYR A 585 4.54 29.03 -21.02
CA TYR A 585 3.96 29.21 -22.37
C TYR A 585 2.80 28.35 -22.91
N GLU A 586 2.26 27.33 -22.23
CA GLU A 586 1.12 26.57 -22.83
C GLU A 586 -0.26 27.20 -22.58
N TYR A 587 -0.43 27.99 -21.51
CA TYR A 587 -1.72 28.61 -21.15
C TYR A 587 -1.92 30.02 -21.74
N PRO A 588 -3.17 30.44 -21.98
CA PRO A 588 -4.40 29.63 -21.85
C PRO A 588 -4.62 28.72 -23.05
N ILE A 589 -5.28 27.59 -22.84
CA ILE A 589 -5.55 26.54 -23.83
C ILE A 589 -7.03 26.55 -24.16
N LEU A 590 -7.36 26.66 -25.44
CA LEU A 590 -8.69 26.34 -25.96
C LEU A 590 -8.59 25.02 -26.72
N ALA A 591 -9.22 23.98 -26.21
CA ALA A 591 -9.15 22.63 -26.76
C ALA A 591 -10.55 22.09 -27.05
N SER A 592 -10.66 21.17 -27.99
CA SER A 592 -11.85 20.31 -28.09
C SER A 592 -11.66 19.07 -27.21
N ALA A 593 -12.73 18.64 -26.53
CA ALA A 593 -12.67 17.51 -25.60
C ALA A 593 -13.63 16.38 -26.00
N GLU A 594 -13.14 15.14 -25.91
CA GLU A 594 -13.92 13.92 -26.11
C GLU A 594 -13.83 13.03 -24.85
N VAL A 595 -14.97 12.54 -24.37
CA VAL A 595 -15.01 11.61 -23.23
C VAL A 595 -15.09 10.17 -23.74
N LYS A 596 -14.08 9.35 -23.46
CA LYS A 596 -14.05 7.91 -23.76
C LYS A 596 -14.13 7.06 -22.51
N GLN A 597 -14.63 5.84 -22.68
CA GLN A 597 -14.63 4.80 -21.66
C GLN A 597 -13.47 3.84 -21.93
N GLU A 598 -12.51 3.75 -21.01
CA GLU A 598 -11.36 2.85 -21.08
C GLU A 598 -11.22 2.12 -19.74
N ASN A 599 -11.23 0.78 -19.74
CA ASN A 599 -11.12 -0.05 -18.52
C ASN A 599 -12.10 0.31 -17.38
N ASN A 600 -13.37 0.60 -17.71
CA ASN A 600 -14.40 1.08 -16.76
C ASN A 600 -14.05 2.41 -16.05
N ARG A 601 -13.16 3.22 -16.63
CA ARG A 601 -12.88 4.60 -16.21
C ARG A 601 -13.15 5.58 -17.35
N GLU A 602 -13.65 6.76 -17.00
CA GLU A 602 -13.79 7.88 -17.93
C GLU A 602 -12.42 8.50 -18.18
N LYS A 603 -12.09 8.73 -19.45
CA LYS A 603 -10.88 9.43 -19.88
C LYS A 603 -11.26 10.56 -20.81
N VAL A 604 -10.83 11.78 -20.49
CA VAL A 604 -11.01 12.95 -21.34
C VAL A 604 -9.81 13.03 -22.28
N ILE A 605 -10.06 13.17 -23.57
CA ILE A 605 -9.04 13.34 -24.61
C ILE A 605 -9.17 14.76 -25.14
N TYR A 606 -8.09 15.51 -25.04
CA TYR A 606 -7.99 16.87 -25.55
C TYR A 606 -7.27 16.91 -26.90
N GLU A 607 -7.84 17.63 -27.85
CA GLU A 607 -7.14 18.08 -29.04
C GLU A 607 -6.82 19.58 -28.87
N LYS A 608 -5.53 19.87 -28.74
CA LYS A 608 -4.98 21.21 -28.47
C LYS A 608 -4.47 21.90 -29.74
N ASN A 609 -4.37 21.19 -30.86
CA ASN A 609 -3.93 21.76 -32.12
C ASN A 609 -4.98 22.73 -32.64
N ILE A 610 -4.63 24.02 -32.65
CA ILE A 610 -5.53 25.11 -33.03
C ILE A 610 -6.14 24.90 -34.42
N GLU A 611 -5.37 24.38 -35.39
CA GLU A 611 -5.89 24.15 -36.74
C GLU A 611 -6.93 23.02 -36.78
N GLU A 612 -6.77 22.01 -35.93
CA GLU A 612 -7.75 20.92 -35.83
C GLU A 612 -9.00 21.36 -35.06
N VAL A 613 -8.82 22.08 -33.95
CA VAL A 613 -9.93 22.70 -33.21
C VAL A 613 -10.74 23.62 -34.12
N LYS A 614 -10.06 24.45 -34.93
CA LYS A 614 -10.71 25.33 -35.91
C LYS A 614 -11.54 24.55 -36.94
N LYS A 615 -11.03 23.45 -37.50
CA LYS A 615 -11.82 22.60 -38.41
C LYS A 615 -13.07 22.03 -37.73
N GLN A 616 -12.92 21.58 -36.48
CA GLN A 616 -14.06 21.06 -35.72
C GLN A 616 -15.10 22.15 -35.46
N VAL A 617 -14.66 23.35 -35.07
CA VAL A 617 -15.52 24.53 -34.91
C VAL A 617 -16.23 24.88 -36.22
N ASP A 618 -15.52 24.88 -37.35
CA ASP A 618 -16.11 25.14 -38.67
C ASP A 618 -17.24 24.16 -38.99
N SER A 619 -17.06 22.87 -38.64
CA SER A 619 -18.06 21.82 -38.86
C SER A 619 -19.24 21.80 -37.88
N ALA A 620 -19.10 22.44 -36.71
CA ALA A 620 -20.11 22.45 -35.66
C ALA A 620 -21.12 23.60 -35.83
N GLN A 621 -22.37 23.39 -35.39
CA GLN A 621 -23.40 24.43 -35.31
C GLN A 621 -23.73 24.78 -33.86
N LYS A 622 -23.80 23.79 -32.97
CA LYS A 622 -24.08 23.98 -31.55
C LYS A 622 -22.90 23.52 -30.70
N ILE A 623 -22.32 24.45 -29.94
CA ILE A 623 -21.06 24.28 -29.23
C ILE A 623 -21.28 24.58 -27.74
N VAL A 624 -20.76 23.72 -26.87
CA VAL A 624 -20.66 24.01 -25.43
C VAL A 624 -19.20 24.21 -25.05
N LEU A 625 -18.91 25.29 -24.32
CA LEU A 625 -17.60 25.62 -23.79
C LEU A 625 -17.61 25.49 -22.27
N TYR A 626 -16.74 24.63 -21.74
CA TYR A 626 -16.50 24.50 -20.30
C TYR A 626 -15.36 25.42 -19.86
N ILE A 627 -15.56 26.12 -18.74
CA ILE A 627 -14.57 27.02 -18.15
C ILE A 627 -14.44 26.73 -16.65
N HIS A 628 -13.23 26.38 -16.21
CA HIS A 628 -12.95 26.02 -14.81
C HIS A 628 -12.88 27.23 -13.86
N GLY A 629 -12.87 26.96 -12.56
CA GLY A 629 -12.74 27.95 -11.49
C GLY A 629 -11.29 28.22 -11.06
N ILE A 630 -11.11 28.63 -9.81
CA ILE A 630 -9.78 28.93 -9.23
C ILE A 630 -8.93 27.67 -8.90
N ILE A 631 -9.54 26.49 -8.87
CA ILE A 631 -8.88 25.21 -8.54
C ILE A 631 -9.13 24.22 -9.69
N GLY A 632 -8.11 23.42 -10.02
CA GLY A 632 -8.16 22.39 -11.08
C GLY A 632 -8.08 22.90 -12.52
N ASP A 633 -8.59 22.07 -13.43
CA ASP A 633 -8.78 22.27 -14.86
C ASP A 633 -10.22 21.85 -15.25
N THR A 634 -10.56 21.89 -16.54
CA THR A 634 -11.87 21.46 -17.03
C THR A 634 -12.09 19.93 -17.06
N GLU A 635 -11.08 19.09 -16.80
CA GLU A 635 -11.18 17.64 -16.97
C GLU A 635 -12.23 17.02 -16.06
N SER A 636 -12.25 17.47 -14.80
CA SER A 636 -13.24 17.02 -13.80
C SER A 636 -14.68 17.45 -14.12
N MET A 637 -14.84 18.48 -14.96
CA MET A 637 -16.12 19.05 -15.37
C MET A 637 -16.68 18.37 -16.63
N VAL A 638 -15.84 18.13 -17.64
CA VAL A 638 -16.26 17.66 -18.97
C VAL A 638 -16.93 16.29 -18.92
N GLY A 639 -16.55 15.40 -17.99
CA GLY A 639 -17.25 14.12 -17.79
C GLY A 639 -18.76 14.28 -17.55
N SER A 640 -19.22 15.46 -17.12
CA SER A 640 -20.66 15.76 -16.99
C SER A 640 -21.43 15.61 -18.31
N VAL A 641 -20.82 15.88 -19.48
CA VAL A 641 -21.52 15.73 -20.77
C VAL A 641 -21.95 14.28 -21.05
N GLN A 642 -21.25 13.30 -20.48
CA GLN A 642 -21.59 11.88 -20.62
C GLN A 642 -22.52 11.38 -19.51
N ARG A 643 -22.31 11.88 -18.28
CA ARG A 643 -23.02 11.45 -17.07
C ARG A 643 -24.41 12.08 -16.94
N ALA A 644 -24.54 13.37 -17.23
CA ALA A 644 -25.82 14.07 -17.24
C ALA A 644 -26.75 13.45 -18.29
N LYS A 645 -28.03 13.26 -17.93
CA LYS A 645 -29.04 12.63 -18.78
C LYS A 645 -30.13 13.62 -19.16
N VAL A 646 -30.28 13.84 -20.46
CA VAL A 646 -31.32 14.64 -21.11
C VAL A 646 -32.40 13.72 -21.66
N GLU A 647 -33.64 14.19 -21.76
CA GLU A 647 -34.74 13.42 -22.35
C GLU A 647 -34.94 13.81 -23.81
N ILE A 648 -34.51 12.96 -24.74
CA ILE A 648 -34.64 13.18 -26.18
C ILE A 648 -35.58 12.13 -26.74
N ASN A 649 -36.74 12.56 -27.28
CA ASN A 649 -37.76 11.67 -27.85
C ASN A 649 -38.25 10.58 -26.89
N GLY A 650 -38.32 10.86 -25.59
CA GLY A 650 -38.74 9.91 -24.55
C GLY A 650 -37.66 8.92 -24.10
N GLU A 651 -36.43 9.03 -24.61
CA GLU A 651 -35.28 8.23 -24.17
C GLU A 651 -34.26 9.09 -23.43
N LYS A 652 -33.70 8.56 -22.33
CA LYS A 652 -32.61 9.21 -21.60
C LYS A 652 -31.31 9.08 -22.38
N ARG A 653 -30.81 10.19 -22.90
CA ARG A 653 -29.55 10.31 -23.65
C ARG A 653 -28.51 11.12 -22.88
N PRO A 654 -27.20 10.96 -23.13
CA PRO A 654 -26.18 11.84 -22.58
C PRO A 654 -26.37 13.29 -23.03
N LEU A 655 -26.08 14.26 -22.16
CA LEU A 655 -26.09 15.70 -22.47
C LEU A 655 -25.25 16.04 -23.72
N ARG A 656 -24.19 15.27 -23.98
CA ARG A 656 -23.34 15.41 -25.17
C ARG A 656 -24.13 15.41 -26.47
N GLU A 657 -25.26 14.69 -26.56
CA GLU A 657 -26.07 14.61 -27.78
C GLU A 657 -26.79 15.92 -28.13
N LEU A 658 -26.83 16.93 -27.23
CA LEU A 658 -27.36 18.26 -27.54
C LEU A 658 -26.35 19.17 -28.27
N TYR A 659 -25.09 18.76 -28.40
CA TYR A 659 -24.01 19.58 -28.92
C TYR A 659 -23.22 18.85 -30.00
N ASP A 660 -22.77 19.56 -31.03
CA ASP A 660 -21.88 19.04 -32.06
C ASP A 660 -20.43 19.02 -31.56
N LEU A 661 -20.05 19.96 -30.70
CA LEU A 661 -18.68 20.12 -30.19
C LEU A 661 -18.66 20.51 -28.70
N VAL A 662 -17.76 19.87 -27.94
CA VAL A 662 -17.40 20.29 -26.58
C VAL A 662 -16.03 20.95 -26.65
N LEU A 663 -15.97 22.21 -26.26
CA LEU A 663 -14.74 22.95 -26.07
C LEU A 663 -14.44 23.10 -24.58
N THR A 664 -13.16 23.26 -24.26
CA THR A 664 -12.68 23.65 -22.94
C THR A 664 -11.77 24.85 -23.05
N PHE A 665 -11.85 25.73 -22.05
CA PHE A 665 -10.90 26.82 -21.86
C PHE A 665 -10.22 26.66 -20.50
N ASP A 666 -8.96 26.24 -20.54
CA ASP A 666 -8.11 26.14 -19.37
C ASP A 666 -7.16 27.34 -19.32
N TYR A 667 -7.06 28.00 -18.17
CA TYR A 667 -6.36 29.27 -18.02
C TYR A 667 -5.57 29.36 -16.70
N GLU A 668 -4.55 30.22 -16.68
CA GLU A 668 -3.78 30.52 -15.48
C GLU A 668 -4.57 31.49 -14.61
N ASN A 669 -4.75 31.15 -13.34
CA ASN A 669 -5.77 31.76 -12.51
C ASN A 669 -5.24 32.32 -11.17
N LEU A 670 -3.92 32.33 -10.97
CA LEU A 670 -3.25 32.73 -9.73
C LEU A 670 -2.63 34.12 -9.87
N GLN A 671 -1.93 34.37 -10.97
CA GLN A 671 -1.20 35.63 -11.20
C GLN A 671 -1.88 36.52 -12.24
N THR A 672 -2.70 35.94 -13.11
CA THR A 672 -3.46 36.63 -14.15
C THR A 672 -4.81 37.12 -13.63
N THR A 673 -5.13 38.39 -13.88
CA THR A 673 -6.40 38.99 -13.44
C THR A 673 -7.61 38.40 -14.17
N ILE A 674 -8.81 38.56 -13.61
CA ILE A 674 -10.06 38.06 -14.22
C ILE A 674 -10.30 38.73 -15.60
N GLU A 675 -10.00 40.02 -15.71
CA GLU A 675 -10.13 40.80 -16.94
C GLU A 675 -9.16 40.32 -18.03
N GLU A 676 -7.89 40.10 -17.68
CA GLU A 676 -6.88 39.57 -18.61
C GLU A 676 -7.28 38.19 -19.11
N ASN A 677 -7.76 37.31 -18.22
CA ASN A 677 -8.26 35.99 -18.61
C ASN A 677 -9.46 36.07 -19.57
N ALA A 678 -10.35 37.03 -19.38
CA ALA A 678 -11.48 37.26 -20.29
C ALA A 678 -11.02 37.76 -21.68
N GLN A 679 -9.99 38.62 -21.72
CA GLN A 679 -9.38 39.07 -22.98
C GLN A 679 -8.66 37.93 -23.71
N LEU A 680 -7.99 37.06 -22.96
CA LEU A 680 -7.35 35.88 -23.52
C LEU A 680 -8.38 34.86 -24.05
N LEU A 681 -9.49 34.67 -23.33
CA LEU A 681 -10.64 33.87 -23.79
C LEU A 681 -11.14 34.38 -25.15
N LYS A 682 -11.40 35.69 -25.26
CA LYS A 682 -11.79 36.33 -26.52
C LYS A 682 -10.82 36.00 -27.66
N LYS A 683 -9.52 36.23 -27.43
CA LYS A 683 -8.49 36.00 -28.45
C LYS A 683 -8.45 34.54 -28.91
N ARG A 684 -8.60 33.59 -27.98
CA ARG A 684 -8.62 32.15 -28.32
C ARG A 684 -9.86 31.77 -29.13
N LEU A 685 -11.03 32.27 -28.76
CA LEU A 685 -12.29 32.05 -29.50
C LEU A 685 -12.20 32.63 -30.92
N GLU A 686 -11.72 33.87 -31.08
CA GLU A 686 -11.52 34.50 -32.40
C GLU A 686 -10.56 33.69 -33.28
N THR A 687 -9.49 33.13 -32.70
CA THR A 687 -8.48 32.36 -33.44
C THR A 687 -9.08 31.09 -34.09
N VAL A 688 -10.08 30.48 -33.45
CA VAL A 688 -10.76 29.28 -33.98
C VAL A 688 -12.04 29.60 -34.76
N GLY A 689 -12.31 30.89 -35.04
CA GLY A 689 -13.46 31.31 -35.84
C GLY A 689 -14.74 31.64 -35.06
N LEU A 690 -14.67 31.73 -33.73
CA LEU A 690 -15.78 32.14 -32.85
C LEU A 690 -15.67 33.63 -32.48
N GLY A 691 -15.59 34.50 -33.49
CA GLY A 691 -15.71 35.96 -33.31
C GLY A 691 -17.14 36.44 -33.54
N ALA A 692 -17.38 37.76 -33.44
CA ALA A 692 -18.68 38.35 -33.72
C ALA A 692 -19.26 37.88 -35.07
N ASN A 693 -20.55 37.54 -35.10
CA ASN A 693 -21.28 37.06 -36.28
C ASN A 693 -20.77 35.71 -36.85
N HIS A 694 -20.21 34.82 -36.02
CA HIS A 694 -19.79 33.48 -36.46
C HIS A 694 -20.95 32.57 -36.93
N GLY A 695 -22.21 32.94 -36.66
CA GLY A 695 -23.39 32.23 -37.18
C GLY A 695 -23.64 30.83 -36.57
N LYS A 696 -23.16 30.61 -35.35
CA LYS A 696 -23.27 29.34 -34.60
C LYS A 696 -23.92 29.62 -33.24
N GLU A 697 -24.27 28.58 -32.49
CA GLU A 697 -24.76 28.68 -31.11
C GLU A 697 -23.64 28.27 -30.15
N LEU A 698 -23.16 29.20 -29.31
CA LEU A 698 -22.15 28.97 -28.29
C LEU A 698 -22.77 29.12 -26.90
N HIS A 699 -22.76 28.03 -26.14
CA HIS A 699 -23.15 27.99 -24.73
C HIS A 699 -21.89 27.90 -23.87
N ILE A 700 -21.83 28.68 -22.79
CA ILE A 700 -20.75 28.60 -21.80
C ILE A 700 -21.30 27.92 -20.54
N VAL A 701 -20.61 26.89 -20.07
CA VAL A 701 -20.81 26.27 -18.76
C VAL A 701 -19.60 26.59 -17.90
N ALA A 702 -19.80 27.49 -16.94
CA ALA A 702 -18.72 28.05 -16.15
C ALA A 702 -18.88 27.70 -14.66
N HIS A 703 -17.77 27.35 -14.02
CA HIS A 703 -17.71 27.03 -12.60
C HIS A 703 -17.00 28.13 -11.82
N SER A 704 -17.55 28.49 -10.65
CA SER A 704 -16.87 29.38 -9.70
C SER A 704 -16.35 30.66 -10.39
N MET A 705 -15.06 30.97 -10.25
CA MET A 705 -14.38 32.11 -10.89
C MET A 705 -14.49 32.14 -12.42
N GLY A 706 -14.59 30.99 -13.10
CA GLY A 706 -14.78 30.93 -14.55
C GLY A 706 -16.05 31.64 -15.01
N GLY A 707 -17.06 31.72 -14.14
CA GLY A 707 -18.28 32.50 -14.41
C GLY A 707 -18.03 34.01 -14.40
N LEU A 708 -17.12 34.49 -13.55
CA LEU A 708 -16.71 35.91 -13.54
C LEU A 708 -15.90 36.26 -14.80
N VAL A 709 -14.98 35.38 -15.21
CA VAL A 709 -14.25 35.49 -16.49
C VAL A 709 -15.24 35.57 -17.66
N SER A 710 -16.22 34.67 -17.68
CA SER A 710 -17.25 34.63 -18.72
C SER A 710 -18.11 35.90 -18.74
N ARG A 711 -18.53 36.39 -17.57
CA ARG A 711 -19.31 37.63 -17.46
C ARG A 711 -18.52 38.84 -17.93
N TRP A 712 -17.26 38.97 -17.55
CA TRP A 712 -16.43 40.07 -18.04
C TRP A 712 -16.26 40.02 -19.56
N PHE A 713 -16.00 38.84 -20.11
CA PHE A 713 -15.93 38.64 -21.56
C PHE A 713 -17.21 39.08 -22.28
N ILE A 714 -18.37 38.65 -21.77
CA ILE A 714 -19.69 38.96 -22.36
C ILE A 714 -20.04 40.45 -22.21
N GLU A 715 -19.82 41.02 -21.04
CA GLU A 715 -20.36 42.33 -20.66
C GLU A 715 -19.43 43.50 -21.04
N GLN A 716 -18.11 43.26 -21.18
CA GLN A 716 -17.12 44.31 -21.44
C GLN A 716 -16.27 44.08 -22.70
N GLU A 717 -16.02 42.83 -23.08
CA GLU A 717 -15.10 42.50 -24.19
C GLU A 717 -15.81 42.18 -25.51
N GLY A 718 -17.12 42.40 -25.60
CA GLY A 718 -17.93 42.15 -26.80
C GLY A 718 -18.37 40.69 -26.99
N GLY A 719 -18.25 39.87 -25.94
CA GLY A 719 -18.69 38.47 -25.98
C GLY A 719 -20.22 38.32 -26.09
N ASN A 720 -20.99 39.37 -25.87
CA ASN A 720 -22.43 39.39 -26.12
C ASN A 720 -22.81 39.17 -27.59
N GLU A 721 -21.90 39.43 -28.54
CA GLU A 721 -22.10 39.11 -29.96
C GLU A 721 -21.70 37.68 -30.34
N VAL A 722 -21.16 36.92 -29.37
CA VAL A 722 -20.59 35.58 -29.55
C VAL A 722 -21.39 34.52 -28.79
N VAL A 723 -21.77 34.80 -27.54
CA VAL A 723 -22.37 33.82 -26.62
C VAL A 723 -23.89 33.94 -26.61
N GLN A 724 -24.60 32.82 -26.75
CA GLN A 724 -26.06 32.79 -26.68
C GLN A 724 -26.57 32.46 -25.27
N HIS A 725 -25.78 31.71 -24.49
CA HIS A 725 -26.17 31.28 -23.14
C HIS A 725 -24.97 31.12 -22.23
N LEU A 726 -25.02 31.72 -21.03
CA LEU A 726 -24.09 31.46 -19.94
C LEU A 726 -24.81 30.71 -18.80
N VAL A 727 -24.31 29.52 -18.45
CA VAL A 727 -24.69 28.75 -17.27
C VAL A 727 -23.59 28.88 -16.22
N MET A 728 -23.94 29.41 -15.05
CA MET A 728 -23.03 29.62 -13.93
C MET A 728 -23.35 28.64 -12.79
N LEU A 729 -22.33 27.91 -12.33
CA LEU A 729 -22.42 26.97 -11.21
C LEU A 729 -21.52 27.44 -10.07
N GLY A 730 -22.12 27.87 -8.96
CA GLY A 730 -21.39 28.35 -7.78
C GLY A 730 -20.58 29.64 -7.99
N THR A 731 -20.83 30.39 -9.07
CA THR A 731 -20.08 31.62 -9.38
C THR A 731 -20.32 32.71 -8.32
N PRO A 732 -19.26 33.29 -7.72
CA PRO A 732 -19.40 34.35 -6.71
C PRO A 732 -19.78 35.71 -7.34
N ASN A 733 -20.98 35.81 -7.91
CA ASN A 733 -21.47 37.03 -8.57
C ASN A 733 -21.49 38.26 -7.66
N GLY A 734 -21.72 38.06 -6.36
CA GLY A 734 -21.63 39.07 -5.31
C GLY A 734 -20.37 39.00 -4.46
N GLY A 735 -19.38 38.23 -4.88
CA GLY A 735 -18.12 38.00 -4.18
C GLY A 735 -18.11 36.81 -3.20
N SER A 736 -16.89 36.45 -2.83
CA SER A 736 -16.49 35.32 -1.99
C SER A 736 -15.75 35.85 -0.75
N PRO A 737 -16.13 35.46 0.48
CA PRO A 737 -15.60 36.06 1.70
C PRO A 737 -14.23 35.51 2.13
N TRP A 738 -13.58 34.69 1.30
CA TRP A 738 -12.31 34.03 1.62
C TRP A 738 -11.14 34.98 1.39
N PRO A 739 -10.33 35.30 2.40
CA PRO A 739 -9.24 36.26 2.24
C PRO A 739 -8.05 35.71 1.42
N GLN A 740 -7.84 34.39 1.41
CA GLN A 740 -6.71 33.71 0.75
C GLN A 740 -7.14 32.33 0.21
N VAL A 741 -6.56 31.86 -0.91
CA VAL A 741 -6.94 30.54 -1.49
C VAL A 741 -6.50 29.41 -0.56
N GLN A 742 -5.37 29.60 0.13
CA GLN A 742 -4.87 28.66 1.13
C GLN A 742 -5.92 28.34 2.20
N GLU A 743 -6.63 29.34 2.72
CA GLU A 743 -7.64 29.15 3.76
C GLU A 743 -8.87 28.39 3.24
N LEU A 744 -9.37 28.75 2.05
CA LEU A 744 -10.47 28.04 1.39
C LEU A 744 -10.10 26.57 1.15
N ALA A 745 -8.94 26.32 0.54
CA ALA A 745 -8.50 24.98 0.20
C ALA A 745 -8.25 24.12 1.46
N PHE A 746 -7.68 24.70 2.52
CA PHE A 746 -7.48 24.01 3.79
C PHE A 746 -8.81 23.62 4.46
N VAL A 747 -9.81 24.50 4.44
CA VAL A 747 -11.15 24.17 4.95
C VAL A 747 -11.80 23.09 4.10
N MET A 748 -11.75 23.21 2.78
CA MET A 748 -12.29 22.18 1.88
C MET A 748 -11.63 20.83 2.14
N LEU A 749 -10.29 20.77 2.19
CA LEU A 749 -9.56 19.54 2.47
C LEU A 749 -10.00 18.90 3.80
N ASN A 750 -10.14 19.70 4.85
CA ASN A 750 -10.66 19.26 6.14
C ASN A 750 -12.06 18.64 6.05
N PHE A 751 -12.96 19.25 5.29
CA PHE A 751 -14.31 18.75 5.04
C PHE A 751 -14.27 17.41 4.28
N GLY A 752 -13.47 17.31 3.22
CA GLY A 752 -13.29 16.08 2.45
C GLY A 752 -12.67 14.93 3.26
N LEU A 753 -11.64 15.21 4.07
CA LEU A 753 -10.97 14.24 4.93
C LEU A 753 -11.92 13.59 5.94
N ASN A 754 -12.89 14.37 6.42
CA ASN A 754 -13.84 13.96 7.44
C ASN A 754 -15.24 13.62 6.89
N LYS A 755 -15.36 13.48 5.55
CA LYS A 755 -16.59 13.09 4.82
C LYS A 755 -17.77 14.04 5.08
N ILE A 756 -17.51 15.34 5.03
CA ILE A 756 -18.51 16.39 5.17
C ILE A 756 -18.59 17.14 3.83
N PRO A 757 -19.67 17.00 3.02
CA PRO A 757 -20.80 16.07 3.12
C PRO A 757 -20.42 14.62 2.70
N THR A 758 -21.37 13.69 2.75
CA THR A 758 -21.24 12.25 2.43
C THR A 758 -20.78 11.89 1.01
N MET A 759 -20.34 12.87 0.20
CA MET A 759 -19.95 12.69 -1.20
C MET A 759 -18.43 12.47 -1.31
N ALA A 760 -18.02 11.46 -2.09
CA ALA A 760 -16.60 11.18 -2.33
C ALA A 760 -16.03 12.11 -3.40
N TRP A 761 -14.93 12.80 -3.09
CA TRP A 761 -14.23 13.65 -4.05
C TRP A 761 -13.23 12.83 -4.90
N PRO A 762 -13.05 13.13 -6.19
CA PRO A 762 -12.01 12.50 -7.01
C PRO A 762 -10.60 12.80 -6.48
N ALA A 763 -9.69 11.81 -6.44
CA ALA A 763 -8.35 11.96 -5.89
C ALA A 763 -7.52 13.06 -6.58
N LYS A 764 -7.67 13.22 -7.90
CA LYS A 764 -7.00 14.29 -8.66
C LYS A 764 -7.42 15.69 -8.22
N VAL A 765 -8.73 15.91 -7.99
CA VAL A 765 -9.24 17.20 -7.47
C VAL A 765 -8.63 17.52 -6.11
N VAL A 766 -8.43 16.49 -5.27
CA VAL A 766 -7.81 16.63 -3.95
C VAL A 766 -6.33 16.95 -4.09
N ALA A 767 -5.61 16.21 -4.93
CA ALA A 767 -4.18 16.42 -5.17
C ALA A 767 -3.93 17.82 -5.72
N ASP A 768 -4.70 18.26 -6.72
CA ASP A 768 -4.60 19.61 -7.28
C ASP A 768 -4.98 20.70 -6.28
N MET A 769 -6.05 20.50 -5.50
CA MET A 769 -6.44 21.46 -4.46
C MET A 769 -5.38 21.56 -3.38
N GLY A 770 -4.85 20.42 -2.91
CA GLY A 770 -3.75 20.36 -1.97
C GLY A 770 -2.51 21.06 -2.55
N ALA A 771 -1.96 20.59 -3.66
CA ALA A 771 -0.79 21.18 -4.31
C ALA A 771 -0.94 22.69 -4.59
N LYS A 772 -2.06 23.11 -5.18
CA LYS A 772 -2.30 24.54 -5.44
C LYS A 772 -2.37 25.33 -4.13
N SER A 773 -3.08 24.84 -3.10
CA SER A 773 -3.11 25.49 -1.77
C SER A 773 -1.74 25.79 -1.20
N LEU A 774 -0.75 24.95 -1.54
CA LEU A 774 0.63 25.06 -1.07
C LEU A 774 1.47 26.00 -1.96
N GLN A 775 1.19 26.06 -3.28
CA GLN A 775 1.79 27.05 -4.20
C GLN A 775 1.47 28.50 -3.81
N PHE A 776 0.30 28.78 -3.23
CA PHE A 776 -0.12 30.13 -2.82
C PHE A 776 0.71 30.73 -1.67
N ILE A 777 1.55 29.95 -0.99
CA ILE A 777 2.41 30.45 0.08
C ILE A 777 3.58 31.28 -0.49
N GLU A 778 3.94 31.05 -1.76
CA GLU A 778 5.09 31.67 -2.42
C GLU A 778 4.72 32.86 -3.33
N ALA A 779 3.43 33.11 -3.63
CA ALA A 779 2.98 34.08 -4.62
C ALA A 779 2.08 35.19 -4.03
N ASN A 780 2.19 36.41 -4.58
CA ASN A 780 1.22 37.49 -4.36
C ASN A 780 -0.08 37.15 -5.11
N ASP A 781 -1.19 36.97 -4.38
CA ASP A 781 -2.47 36.52 -4.93
C ASP A 781 -3.32 37.70 -5.43
N ASN A 782 -3.33 37.94 -6.75
CA ASN A 782 -4.13 39.04 -7.34
C ASN A 782 -5.60 38.65 -7.57
N SER A 783 -5.93 37.36 -7.62
CA SER A 783 -7.21 36.86 -8.18
C SER A 783 -8.35 36.77 -7.15
N LEU A 784 -8.05 36.37 -5.90
CA LEU A 784 -9.04 36.35 -4.82
C LEU A 784 -9.38 37.74 -4.29
N ASP A 785 -8.42 38.66 -4.34
CA ASP A 785 -8.66 40.07 -4.03
C ASP A 785 -9.76 40.66 -4.92
N GLN A 786 -9.79 40.27 -6.20
CA GLN A 786 -10.85 40.64 -7.14
C GLN A 786 -12.18 39.92 -6.90
N MET A 787 -12.19 38.83 -6.14
CA MET A 787 -13.42 38.11 -5.79
C MET A 787 -14.00 38.53 -4.44
N GLN A 788 -13.37 39.42 -3.68
CA GLN A 788 -13.98 39.94 -2.45
C GLN A 788 -15.30 40.68 -2.75
N PRO A 789 -16.32 40.58 -1.87
CA PRO A 789 -17.61 41.26 -2.07
C PRO A 789 -17.52 42.76 -2.34
N ASP A 790 -16.54 43.43 -1.73
CA ASP A 790 -16.33 44.88 -1.84
C ASP A 790 -15.17 45.25 -2.79
N SER A 791 -14.70 44.31 -3.60
CA SER A 791 -13.64 44.56 -4.57
C SER A 791 -14.09 45.53 -5.67
N GLU A 792 -13.12 46.23 -6.26
CA GLU A 792 -13.36 47.11 -7.40
C GLU A 792 -13.94 46.32 -8.59
N PHE A 793 -13.48 45.08 -8.80
CA PHE A 793 -13.96 44.20 -9.87
C PHE A 793 -15.44 43.84 -9.70
N ILE A 794 -15.85 43.31 -8.53
CA ILE A 794 -17.25 42.92 -8.28
C ILE A 794 -18.18 44.14 -8.37
N THR A 795 -17.72 45.29 -7.87
CA THR A 795 -18.48 46.55 -7.94
C THR A 795 -18.70 46.97 -9.39
N LYS A 796 -17.65 47.02 -10.22
CA LYS A 796 -17.76 47.32 -11.65
C LYS A 796 -18.65 46.33 -12.39
N LEU A 797 -18.49 45.03 -12.12
CA LEU A 797 -19.26 43.97 -12.75
C LEU A 797 -20.76 44.07 -12.43
N ALA A 798 -21.14 44.59 -11.26
CA ALA A 798 -22.54 44.83 -10.89
C ALA A 798 -23.17 46.02 -11.63
N GLU A 799 -22.36 47.01 -12.04
CA GLU A 799 -22.80 48.23 -12.75
C GLU A 799 -22.83 48.08 -14.27
N ASN A 800 -22.37 46.93 -14.80
CA ASN A 800 -22.33 46.66 -16.22
C ASN A 800 -23.71 46.77 -16.90
N PRO A 801 -23.77 47.29 -18.14
CA PRO A 801 -25.00 47.31 -18.92
C PRO A 801 -25.51 45.90 -19.21
N ASP A 802 -26.80 45.79 -19.53
CA ASP A 802 -27.41 44.51 -19.92
C ASP A 802 -26.76 43.97 -21.21
N PRO A 803 -26.12 42.78 -21.18
CA PRO A 803 -25.50 42.20 -22.37
C PRO A 803 -26.52 41.63 -23.36
N HIS A 804 -27.80 41.54 -22.99
CA HIS A 804 -28.85 40.88 -23.77
C HIS A 804 -28.58 39.40 -24.07
N VAL A 805 -27.84 38.73 -23.16
CA VAL A 805 -27.51 37.29 -23.23
C VAL A 805 -28.25 36.53 -22.14
N ARG A 806 -28.69 35.31 -22.45
CA ARG A 806 -29.39 34.45 -21.49
C ARG A 806 -28.44 33.93 -20.42
N TYR A 807 -28.78 34.15 -19.15
CA TYR A 807 -28.02 33.65 -17.99
C TYR A 807 -28.86 32.63 -17.20
N SER A 808 -28.28 31.48 -16.87
CA SER A 808 -28.82 30.50 -15.91
C SER A 808 -27.88 30.37 -14.71
N ILE A 809 -28.42 30.42 -13.49
CA ILE A 809 -27.64 30.39 -12.24
C ILE A 809 -28.03 29.17 -11.42
N ILE A 810 -27.04 28.34 -11.09
CA ILE A 810 -27.18 27.15 -10.26
C ILE A 810 -26.42 27.38 -8.94
N SER A 811 -27.15 27.27 -7.83
CA SER A 811 -26.61 27.40 -6.48
C SER A 811 -26.76 26.11 -5.68
N GLY A 812 -25.63 25.55 -5.26
CA GLY A 812 -25.55 24.38 -4.39
C GLY A 812 -25.66 24.78 -2.92
N ASP A 813 -26.40 24.02 -2.13
CA ASP A 813 -26.52 24.20 -0.69
C ASP A 813 -26.06 22.95 0.04
N ARG A 814 -24.92 23.07 0.73
CA ARG A 814 -24.35 21.97 1.52
C ARG A 814 -25.25 21.55 2.70
N SER A 815 -26.22 22.39 3.08
CA SER A 815 -27.06 22.19 4.28
C SER A 815 -28.22 21.22 4.06
N MET A 816 -28.53 20.88 2.80
CA MET A 816 -29.55 19.89 2.42
C MET A 816 -28.90 18.55 2.07
N PRO A 817 -29.23 17.39 2.70
CA PRO A 817 -30.03 17.09 3.90
C PRO A 817 -29.15 16.80 5.14
N THR A 818 -29.42 17.50 6.26
CA THR A 818 -28.71 17.33 7.53
C THR A 818 -29.58 16.66 8.61
N SER A 819 -29.06 15.60 9.24
CA SER A 819 -29.64 15.04 10.48
C SER A 819 -29.15 15.84 11.70
N LYS A 820 -29.90 15.83 12.82
CA LYS A 820 -29.46 16.43 14.11
C LYS A 820 -28.09 15.94 14.63
N LYS A 821 -27.58 14.82 14.10
CA LYS A 821 -26.27 14.24 14.46
C LYS A 821 -25.13 15.01 13.77
N GLN A 822 -25.37 15.56 12.58
CA GLN A 822 -24.37 16.25 11.76
C GLN A 822 -24.08 17.67 12.27
N SER A 823 -25.04 18.35 12.89
CA SER A 823 -24.82 19.67 13.51
C SER A 823 -23.91 19.59 14.74
N LYS A 824 -24.12 18.63 15.64
CA LYS A 824 -23.21 18.38 16.78
C LYS A 824 -21.80 17.97 16.35
N PHE A 825 -21.70 17.24 15.24
CA PHE A 825 -20.43 16.87 14.64
C PHE A 825 -19.67 18.10 14.10
N LEU A 826 -20.37 18.99 13.38
CA LEU A 826 -19.82 20.25 12.89
C LEU A 826 -19.41 21.21 14.02
N GLU A 827 -20.19 21.31 15.11
CA GLU A 827 -19.82 22.12 16.27
C GLU A 827 -18.55 21.61 16.95
N LYS A 828 -18.43 20.29 17.14
CA LYS A 828 -17.20 19.68 17.65
C LYS A 828 -16.02 19.89 16.71
N PHE A 829 -16.24 19.70 15.41
CA PHE A 829 -15.20 19.88 14.40
C PHE A 829 -14.68 21.32 14.38
N LYS A 830 -15.58 22.31 14.46
CA LYS A 830 -15.24 23.73 14.61
C LYS A 830 -14.34 23.97 15.81
N ALA A 831 -14.77 23.51 17.00
CA ALA A 831 -14.01 23.70 18.24
C ALA A 831 -12.58 23.16 18.10
N LYS A 832 -12.41 22.00 17.46
CA LYS A 832 -11.09 21.39 17.30
C LYS A 832 -10.20 22.03 16.25
N LEU A 833 -10.77 22.60 15.19
CA LEU A 833 -10.01 23.24 14.12
C LEU A 833 -9.63 24.70 14.40
N PHE A 834 -10.45 25.42 15.19
CA PHE A 834 -10.40 26.89 15.24
C PHE A 834 -10.41 27.50 16.65
N ASP A 835 -10.47 26.73 17.76
CA ASP A 835 -10.49 27.31 19.12
C ASP A 835 -9.21 28.08 19.52
N ASN A 836 -8.11 27.96 18.77
CA ASN A 836 -6.81 28.57 19.12
C ASN A 836 -6.26 29.58 18.10
N VAL A 837 -7.01 29.87 17.04
CA VAL A 837 -6.68 30.96 16.10
C VAL A 837 -7.68 32.07 16.38
N VAL A 838 -7.23 33.32 16.46
CA VAL A 838 -8.10 34.51 16.46
C VAL A 838 -9.09 34.34 15.32
N THR A 839 -10.34 33.99 15.65
CA THR A 839 -11.32 33.54 14.67
C THR A 839 -11.57 34.67 13.69
N ASN A 840 -11.22 34.44 12.43
CA ASN A 840 -11.62 35.32 11.36
C ASN A 840 -13.15 35.20 11.26
N SER A 841 -13.87 36.22 11.71
CA SER A 841 -15.34 36.23 11.84
C SER A 841 -16.09 35.76 10.57
N PHE A 842 -15.43 35.83 9.41
CA PHE A 842 -15.90 35.35 8.11
C PHE A 842 -16.01 33.81 8.00
N ILE A 843 -14.98 33.05 8.41
CA ILE A 843 -15.01 31.57 8.34
C ILE A 843 -16.12 31.03 9.26
N ASP A 844 -16.25 31.65 10.44
CA ASP A 844 -17.29 31.36 11.40
C ASP A 844 -18.70 31.58 10.83
N GLY A 845 -18.92 32.65 10.06
CA GLY A 845 -20.20 32.96 9.43
C GLY A 845 -20.53 32.13 8.19
N LEU A 846 -19.55 31.88 7.31
CA LEU A 846 -19.76 31.13 6.06
C LEU A 846 -19.78 29.61 6.29
N VAL A 847 -18.78 29.07 6.97
CA VAL A 847 -18.56 27.62 7.09
C VAL A 847 -19.34 27.03 8.27
N PHE A 848 -19.60 27.82 9.31
CA PHE A 848 -20.28 27.35 10.51
C PHE A 848 -21.52 28.16 10.89
N GLY A 849 -21.84 29.22 10.14
CA GLY A 849 -23.08 29.97 10.31
C GLY A 849 -24.29 29.26 9.72
N THR A 850 -25.47 29.82 9.97
CA THR A 850 -26.76 29.26 9.53
C THR A 850 -27.17 29.69 8.13
N GLU A 851 -26.41 30.58 7.50
CA GLU A 851 -26.72 31.06 6.16
C GLU A 851 -26.40 30.00 5.11
N PRO A 852 -27.33 29.71 4.16
CA PRO A 852 -27.08 28.74 3.10
C PRO A 852 -25.84 29.10 2.25
N ASN A 853 -24.99 28.10 2.00
CA ASN A 853 -23.78 28.25 1.18
C ASN A 853 -23.34 26.91 0.56
N ASP A 854 -22.45 26.97 -0.43
CA ASP A 854 -21.86 25.78 -1.08
C ASP A 854 -20.48 25.40 -0.50
N ILE A 855 -20.12 25.90 0.70
CA ILE A 855 -18.79 25.90 1.34
C ILE A 855 -17.89 27.06 0.89
N ALA A 856 -17.91 27.43 -0.39
CA ALA A 856 -17.05 28.50 -0.91
C ALA A 856 -17.77 29.86 -0.93
N VAL A 857 -19.06 29.88 -1.27
CA VAL A 857 -19.81 31.11 -1.53
C VAL A 857 -21.20 31.04 -0.86
N HIS A 858 -21.63 32.14 -0.24
CA HIS A 858 -23.01 32.29 0.21
C HIS A 858 -24.00 32.24 -0.96
N LEU A 859 -25.13 31.55 -0.82
CA LEU A 859 -26.16 31.46 -1.86
C LEU A 859 -26.64 32.83 -2.36
N ALA A 860 -26.75 33.81 -1.44
CA ALA A 860 -27.14 35.16 -1.79
C ALA A 860 -26.16 35.81 -2.78
N ASN A 861 -24.86 35.56 -2.62
CA ASN A 861 -23.82 36.07 -3.53
C ASN A 861 -23.77 35.28 -4.84
N ILE A 862 -24.06 33.98 -4.84
CA ILE A 862 -24.20 33.20 -6.08
C ILE A 862 -25.33 33.77 -6.95
N LYS A 863 -26.46 34.11 -6.31
CA LYS A 863 -27.67 34.62 -6.95
C LYS A 863 -27.65 36.12 -7.28
N LYS A 864 -26.58 36.85 -6.94
CA LYS A 864 -26.50 38.33 -7.05
C LYS A 864 -26.24 38.81 -8.47
N VAL A 865 -27.23 38.67 -9.35
CA VAL A 865 -27.25 39.22 -10.72
C VAL A 865 -28.52 40.05 -10.88
N SER A 866 -28.42 41.22 -11.54
CA SER A 866 -29.56 42.13 -11.70
C SER A 866 -30.74 41.46 -12.42
N SER A 867 -31.94 41.57 -11.84
CA SER A 867 -33.20 41.09 -12.41
C SER A 867 -33.71 41.95 -13.58
N ASP A 868 -33.09 43.10 -13.81
CA ASP A 868 -33.51 44.07 -14.84
C ASP A 868 -32.92 43.75 -16.22
N ARG A 869 -32.16 42.65 -16.34
CA ARG A 869 -31.63 42.17 -17.62
C ARG A 869 -32.72 41.58 -18.51
N SER A 870 -32.50 41.62 -19.81
CA SER A 870 -33.39 41.13 -20.86
C SER A 870 -32.62 40.19 -21.80
N PRO A 871 -32.80 38.86 -21.70
CA PRO A 871 -33.78 38.17 -20.87
C PRO A 871 -33.41 38.19 -19.38
N GLN A 872 -34.42 38.06 -18.51
CA GLN A 872 -34.19 37.99 -17.06
C GLN A 872 -33.35 36.76 -16.72
N PRO A 873 -32.37 36.85 -15.79
CA PRO A 873 -31.56 35.70 -15.39
C PRO A 873 -32.44 34.62 -14.75
N ARG A 874 -32.27 33.37 -15.21
CA ARG A 874 -32.98 32.21 -14.67
C ARG A 874 -32.23 31.65 -13.47
N ILE A 875 -32.73 31.90 -12.26
CA ILE A 875 -32.20 31.31 -11.03
C ILE A 875 -32.90 29.97 -10.79
N LEU A 876 -32.14 28.87 -10.79
CA LEU A 876 -32.68 27.53 -10.52
C LEU A 876 -32.94 27.31 -9.01
N PRO A 877 -33.77 26.31 -8.64
CA PRO A 877 -33.92 25.88 -7.25
C PRO A 877 -32.58 25.46 -6.63
N ASP A 878 -32.45 25.65 -5.31
CA ASP A 878 -31.25 25.28 -4.58
C ASP A 878 -30.97 23.77 -4.66
N VAL A 879 -29.73 23.43 -5.00
CA VAL A 879 -29.30 22.08 -5.35
C VAL A 879 -28.60 21.44 -4.15
N ALA A 880 -28.90 20.18 -3.84
CA ALA A 880 -28.24 19.45 -2.76
C ALA A 880 -26.83 18.97 -3.18
N CYS A 881 -25.89 19.90 -3.32
CA CYS A 881 -24.48 19.64 -3.62
C CYS A 881 -23.58 20.74 -3.02
N ASP A 882 -22.28 20.46 -2.92
CA ASP A 882 -21.25 21.42 -2.50
C ASP A 882 -20.52 22.04 -3.72
N HIS A 883 -19.61 22.98 -3.45
CA HIS A 883 -18.89 23.71 -4.49
C HIS A 883 -18.07 22.83 -5.45
N LEU A 884 -17.67 21.62 -5.04
CA LEU A 884 -16.83 20.70 -5.85
C LEU A 884 -17.65 19.62 -6.55
N THR A 885 -18.94 19.48 -6.23
CA THR A 885 -19.76 18.35 -6.67
C THR A 885 -20.86 18.72 -7.66
N TYR A 886 -20.88 19.96 -8.17
CA TYR A 886 -21.80 20.39 -9.23
C TYR A 886 -21.80 19.48 -10.47
N PHE A 887 -20.63 18.98 -10.89
CA PHE A 887 -20.47 18.18 -12.12
C PHE A 887 -20.44 16.67 -11.88
N THR A 888 -20.58 16.23 -10.63
CA THR A 888 -20.42 14.80 -10.25
C THR A 888 -21.61 14.26 -9.47
N SER A 889 -22.30 15.10 -8.69
CA SER A 889 -23.51 14.71 -7.96
C SER A 889 -24.72 14.58 -8.87
N GLU A 890 -25.64 13.67 -8.55
CA GLU A 890 -26.88 13.50 -9.32
C GLU A 890 -27.72 14.79 -9.35
N ALA A 891 -27.80 15.50 -8.21
CA ALA A 891 -28.52 16.76 -8.11
C ALA A 891 -27.89 17.86 -8.97
N GLY A 892 -26.55 17.99 -8.94
CA GLY A 892 -25.81 18.95 -9.75
C GLY A 892 -25.93 18.66 -11.25
N LEU A 893 -25.79 17.40 -11.67
CA LEU A 893 -25.96 16.98 -13.06
C LEU A 893 -27.38 17.23 -13.57
N LYS A 894 -28.40 16.99 -12.73
CA LYS A 894 -29.79 17.31 -13.07
C LYS A 894 -29.99 18.81 -13.24
N ALA A 895 -29.49 19.63 -12.33
CA ALA A 895 -29.61 21.09 -12.43
C ALA A 895 -28.90 21.65 -13.67
N LEU A 896 -27.74 21.08 -14.04
CA LEU A 896 -27.04 21.42 -15.28
C LEU A 896 -27.91 21.13 -16.52
N VAL A 897 -28.58 19.97 -16.55
CA VAL A 897 -29.54 19.62 -17.61
C VAL A 897 -30.71 20.59 -17.64
N ASP A 898 -31.37 20.81 -16.49
CA ASP A 898 -32.53 21.70 -16.38
C ASP A 898 -32.18 23.15 -16.81
N ALA A 899 -30.92 23.57 -16.65
CA ALA A 899 -30.44 24.87 -17.09
C ALA A 899 -30.21 24.95 -18.60
N LEU A 900 -29.87 23.85 -19.27
CA LEU A 900 -29.52 23.77 -20.71
C LEU A 900 -30.68 23.31 -21.60
N GLU A 901 -31.64 22.54 -21.07
CA GLU A 901 -32.88 22.17 -21.76
C GLU A 901 -33.88 23.34 -21.73
N GLU A 902 -33.80 24.22 -22.73
CA GLU A 902 -34.88 25.15 -23.12
C GLU A 902 -34.65 25.77 -24.49
#